data_AF-A0AA96DYN3-F1
#
_entry.id   AF-A0AA96DYN3-F1
#
_cell.length_a   1.000
_cell.length_b   1.000
_cell.length_c   1.000
_cell.angle_alpha   90.00
_cell.angle_beta   90.00
_cell.angle_gamma   90.00
#
_symmetry.space_group_name_H-M   'P 1'
#
loop_
_entity.id
_entity.type
_entity.pdbx_description
1 polymer ?
#
loop_
_entity_poly.entity_id
_entity_poly.type
_entity_poly.pdbx_seq_one_letter_code
_entity_poly.pdbx_strand_id
1 'polypeptide(L)'
;MKTVELELEELYFQKQKLEEKIEELENFLKNQKSKDKKEFSKDEKIELFRELFISRTDIYAKKWKSKDGTKEGFSPVSKTFMGDDFLPLTNKDLEEHLRGNIFLASYLIDKKQECKYVVLELNSEDVFKLQRALLELNISASYSLSSYNSIFAWIFFKEKISSNISFSFLYFLQKKANISVKLYPNSEFSTQEKLGSYIELPLQLFYRNKNRTVFLDINTKKVFNDQWNYLANIKKASKEQIYSFAQVLKPQNIQRDLKTVDFPQNSIDIVLDSGINFPIQSLSKSFISKLKSFASFENPQIKLLLSLRKPLYNTPKYLKGYEESSEFLTLPRGLKDKLFEYLNYNLVKYKIIDNRVFEKIETKRILFTLRAEQEDAIKEILKYDSSICVAPPGFGKTLIGAKIFEQRAVKTLIIVNKNMLLDQWISRFVDYFGYKKSDIGFLGKSQNRLNGNIDIATMQSLNNIPELVENYTQVIVDECHHIPALTFEQIVKNFKGKYILGLSATPNRKDELDPILYQQLGNISYEYKKPKTHTNRLLVIKTEFTSSADNYAAIINELVSNEDRNRQIVKTIKENIDRKILLLSDRIEHLNLLENILKEEKIDFVSVHGSQNKKEQVENMKKVKTSSLILATSSFFGEGIDFPHLNTIIFATPISFYGRLIQYLGRIGRGNQECLAIDFLDSKNAMLNSTYKKRLEGYKAMHYK
;
A
#
# COMPACT_ATOMS: atom_id res chain seq x y z
N MET A 1 31.90 23.98 -29.84
CA MET A 1 31.49 23.53 -31.18
C MET A 1 32.57 22.67 -31.82
N LYS A 2 33.79 23.19 -32.08
CA LYS A 2 34.89 22.38 -32.64
C LYS A 2 35.20 21.06 -31.92
N THR A 3 35.13 21.01 -30.60
CA THR A 3 35.34 19.77 -29.82
C THR A 3 34.21 18.74 -30.00
N VAL A 4 32.97 19.20 -30.16
CA VAL A 4 31.80 18.33 -30.38
C VAL A 4 31.75 17.85 -31.84
N GLU A 5 32.18 18.68 -32.79
CA GLU A 5 32.31 18.32 -34.20
C GLU A 5 33.40 17.26 -34.41
N LEU A 6 34.55 17.39 -33.74
CA LEU A 6 35.62 16.38 -33.75
C LEU A 6 35.17 15.07 -33.11
N GLU A 7 34.46 15.12 -31.98
CA GLU A 7 33.92 13.94 -31.31
C GLU A 7 32.85 13.24 -32.20
N LEU A 8 32.06 14.03 -32.94
CA LEU A 8 31.09 13.52 -33.90
C LEU A 8 31.77 12.86 -35.13
N GLU A 9 32.81 13.48 -35.69
CA GLU A 9 33.60 12.90 -36.79
C GLU A 9 34.31 11.61 -36.37
N GLU A 10 34.86 11.57 -35.15
CA GLU A 10 35.50 10.38 -34.61
C GLU A 10 34.48 9.23 -34.42
N LEU A 11 33.26 9.55 -33.96
CA LEU A 11 32.16 8.59 -33.89
C LEU A 11 31.72 8.08 -35.27
N TYR A 12 31.66 8.94 -36.29
CA TYR A 12 31.37 8.52 -37.67
C TYR A 12 32.46 7.61 -38.23
N PHE A 13 33.73 7.89 -37.95
CA PHE A 13 34.85 7.05 -38.36
C PHE A 13 34.85 5.69 -37.65
N GLN A 14 34.54 5.66 -36.35
CA GLN A 14 34.36 4.41 -35.61
C GLN A 14 33.18 3.59 -36.14
N LYS A 15 32.06 4.25 -36.47
CA LYS A 15 30.90 3.61 -37.10
C LYS A 15 31.28 2.97 -38.43
N GLN A 16 32.00 3.68 -39.30
CA GLN A 16 32.43 3.16 -40.60
C GLN A 16 33.34 1.94 -40.44
N LYS A 17 34.32 1.98 -39.52
CA LYS A 17 35.17 0.81 -39.20
C LYS A 17 34.37 -0.38 -38.68
N LEU A 18 33.36 -0.13 -37.85
CA LEU A 18 32.47 -1.20 -37.37
C LEU A 18 31.62 -1.77 -38.50
N GLU A 19 31.10 -0.93 -39.41
CA GLU A 19 30.36 -1.38 -40.59
C GLU A 19 31.23 -2.23 -41.53
N GLU A 20 32.46 -1.81 -41.81
CA GLU A 20 33.43 -2.60 -42.59
C GLU A 20 33.76 -3.93 -41.90
N LYS A 21 33.95 -3.93 -40.56
CA LYS A 21 34.22 -5.15 -39.80
C LYS A 21 33.02 -6.10 -39.79
N ILE A 22 31.81 -5.55 -39.71
CA ILE A 22 30.56 -6.32 -39.83
C ILE A 22 30.49 -6.94 -41.22
N GLU A 23 30.74 -6.18 -42.29
CA GLU A 23 30.71 -6.69 -43.67
C GLU A 23 31.77 -7.78 -43.89
N GLU A 24 32.97 -7.61 -43.34
CA GLU A 24 34.05 -8.60 -43.40
C GLU A 24 33.66 -9.90 -42.66
N LEU A 25 33.09 -9.77 -41.45
CA LEU A 25 32.59 -10.91 -40.67
C LEU A 25 31.37 -11.57 -41.32
N GLU A 26 30.47 -10.80 -41.93
CA GLU A 26 29.32 -11.29 -42.69
C GLU A 26 29.80 -12.10 -43.90
N ASN A 27 30.80 -11.61 -44.64
CA ASN A 27 31.42 -12.33 -45.75
C ASN A 27 32.15 -13.58 -45.28
N PHE A 28 32.85 -13.53 -44.16
CA PHE A 28 33.48 -14.70 -43.55
C PHE A 28 32.44 -15.76 -43.13
N LEU A 29 31.33 -15.34 -42.51
CA LEU A 29 30.21 -16.21 -42.16
C LEU A 29 29.49 -16.75 -43.40
N LYS A 30 29.40 -15.98 -44.49
CA LYS A 30 28.81 -16.40 -45.76
C LYS A 30 29.66 -17.48 -46.43
N ASN A 31 30.99 -17.34 -46.36
CA ASN A 31 31.97 -18.32 -46.84
C ASN A 31 32.09 -19.57 -45.96
N GLN A 32 31.85 -19.47 -44.64
CA GLN A 32 31.69 -20.65 -43.78
C GLN A 32 30.35 -21.37 -44.01
N LYS A 33 29.23 -20.64 -44.14
CA LYS A 33 27.90 -21.20 -44.41
C LYS A 33 27.79 -21.91 -45.77
N SER A 34 28.64 -21.59 -46.76
CA SER A 34 28.69 -22.33 -48.02
C SER A 34 29.28 -23.75 -47.90
N LYS A 35 29.98 -24.08 -46.81
CA LYS A 35 30.53 -25.43 -46.58
C LYS A 35 29.57 -26.38 -45.85
N ASP A 36 28.53 -25.86 -45.19
CA ASP A 36 27.56 -26.64 -44.39
C ASP A 36 26.13 -26.60 -44.95
N LYS A 37 25.95 -26.58 -46.28
CA LYS A 37 24.62 -26.80 -46.86
C LYS A 37 24.26 -28.27 -46.76
N LYS A 38 23.62 -28.67 -45.66
CA LYS A 38 22.95 -29.97 -45.57
C LYS A 38 21.71 -29.93 -46.47
N GLU A 39 21.66 -30.80 -47.47
CA GLU A 39 20.42 -31.05 -48.21
C GLU A 39 19.54 -32.00 -47.38
N PHE A 40 18.38 -31.50 -46.95
CA PHE A 40 17.43 -32.30 -46.19
C PHE A 40 16.50 -33.08 -47.12
N SER A 41 16.42 -34.39 -46.93
CA SER A 41 15.39 -35.23 -47.52
C SER A 41 13.99 -34.82 -47.06
N LYS A 42 12.96 -35.33 -47.72
CA LYS A 42 11.56 -35.09 -47.34
C LYS A 42 11.30 -35.50 -45.88
N ASP A 43 11.75 -36.69 -45.50
CA ASP A 43 11.49 -37.24 -44.16
C ASP A 43 12.29 -36.50 -43.08
N GLU A 44 13.55 -36.13 -43.38
CA GLU A 44 14.34 -35.30 -42.46
C GLU A 44 13.71 -33.93 -42.20
N LYS A 45 13.08 -33.31 -43.21
CA LYS A 45 12.33 -32.05 -43.03
C LYS A 45 11.13 -32.23 -42.11
N ILE A 46 10.37 -33.32 -42.29
CA ILE A 46 9.19 -33.61 -41.46
C ILE A 46 9.60 -33.87 -40.02
N GLU A 47 10.67 -34.65 -39.79
CA GLU A 47 11.16 -34.94 -38.44
C GLU A 47 11.71 -33.70 -37.75
N LEU A 48 12.52 -32.89 -38.43
CA LEU A 48 13.00 -31.61 -37.89
C LEU A 48 11.84 -30.68 -37.52
N PHE A 49 10.83 -30.60 -38.39
CA PHE A 49 9.63 -29.80 -38.15
C PHE A 49 8.84 -30.29 -36.93
N ARG A 50 8.66 -31.62 -36.83
CA ARG A 50 8.00 -32.28 -35.70
C ARG A 50 8.76 -32.02 -34.40
N GLU A 51 10.08 -32.14 -34.41
CA GLU A 51 10.91 -31.94 -33.23
C GLU A 51 10.74 -30.53 -32.66
N LEU A 52 10.82 -29.51 -33.51
CA LEU A 52 10.80 -28.10 -33.13
C LEU A 52 9.41 -27.60 -32.74
N PHE A 53 8.37 -27.93 -33.53
CA PHE A 53 7.07 -27.25 -33.43
C PHE A 53 5.96 -28.07 -32.79
N ILE A 54 6.17 -29.37 -32.56
CA ILE A 54 5.12 -30.23 -32.00
C ILE A 54 5.44 -30.57 -30.54
N SER A 55 4.76 -29.90 -29.61
CA SER A 55 4.82 -30.21 -28.17
C SER A 55 3.96 -31.43 -27.80
N ARG A 56 2.75 -31.52 -28.36
CA ARG A 56 1.77 -32.57 -28.07
C ARG A 56 1.44 -33.36 -29.36
N THR A 57 1.49 -34.69 -29.29
CA THR A 57 1.32 -35.57 -30.47
C THR A 57 -0.04 -36.25 -30.54
N ASP A 58 -0.78 -36.29 -29.45
CA ASP A 58 -2.11 -36.92 -29.35
C ASP A 58 -3.26 -36.02 -29.79
N ILE A 59 -3.01 -34.73 -29.99
CA ILE A 59 -4.00 -33.73 -30.42
C ILE A 59 -3.32 -32.65 -31.23
N TYR A 60 -4.04 -32.15 -32.23
CA TYR A 60 -3.67 -30.99 -33.01
C TYR A 60 -4.95 -30.27 -33.46
N ALA A 61 -4.81 -29.03 -33.89
CA ALA A 61 -5.92 -28.26 -34.42
C ALA A 61 -5.76 -28.02 -35.93
N LYS A 62 -6.88 -28.03 -36.65
CA LYS A 62 -6.93 -27.77 -38.10
C LYS A 62 -7.75 -26.52 -38.37
N LYS A 63 -7.29 -25.71 -39.32
CA LYS A 63 -8.03 -24.52 -39.76
C LYS A 63 -9.31 -24.94 -40.48
N TRP A 64 -10.42 -24.36 -40.09
CA TRP A 64 -11.71 -24.49 -40.74
C TRP A 64 -12.19 -23.13 -41.24
N LYS A 65 -13.06 -23.16 -42.25
CA LYS A 65 -13.79 -22.01 -42.76
C LYS A 65 -15.26 -22.36 -42.79
N SER A 66 -16.13 -21.44 -42.40
CA SER A 66 -17.58 -21.62 -42.49
C SER A 66 -17.99 -21.75 -43.96
N LYS A 67 -19.14 -22.39 -44.21
CA LYS A 67 -19.64 -22.63 -45.58
C LYS A 67 -19.91 -21.32 -46.35
N ASP A 68 -20.31 -20.27 -45.64
CA ASP A 68 -20.53 -18.91 -46.14
C ASP A 68 -19.23 -18.07 -46.21
N GLY A 69 -18.10 -18.61 -45.74
CA GLY A 69 -16.78 -17.96 -45.79
C GLY A 69 -16.59 -16.80 -44.81
N THR A 70 -17.59 -16.47 -43.98
CA THR A 70 -17.57 -15.32 -43.07
C THR A 70 -16.75 -15.56 -41.80
N LYS A 71 -16.60 -16.83 -41.37
CA LYS A 71 -15.87 -17.22 -40.17
C LYS A 71 -14.77 -18.20 -40.52
N GLU A 72 -13.62 -18.02 -39.89
CA GLU A 72 -12.53 -18.99 -39.92
C GLU A 72 -11.88 -19.11 -38.56
N GLY A 73 -11.26 -20.25 -38.28
CA GLY A 73 -10.60 -20.50 -37.01
C GLY A 73 -9.90 -21.84 -37.00
N PHE A 74 -9.32 -22.21 -35.86
CA PHE A 74 -8.75 -23.54 -35.63
C PHE A 74 -9.62 -24.29 -34.64
N SER A 75 -9.83 -25.58 -34.91
CA SER A 75 -10.54 -26.49 -34.01
C SER A 75 -9.71 -27.76 -33.82
N PRO A 76 -9.70 -28.36 -32.61
CA PRO A 76 -9.17 -29.70 -32.42
C PRO A 76 -9.73 -30.68 -33.44
N VAL A 77 -8.89 -31.60 -33.91
CA VAL A 77 -9.35 -32.71 -34.75
C VAL A 77 -9.75 -33.88 -33.84
N SER A 78 -11.01 -34.31 -33.96
CA SER A 78 -11.57 -35.45 -33.23
C SER A 78 -12.40 -36.35 -34.15
N LYS A 79 -12.70 -37.58 -33.71
CA LYS A 79 -13.43 -38.56 -34.55
C LYS A 79 -14.93 -38.23 -34.65
N THR A 80 -15.53 -37.76 -33.57
CA THR A 80 -16.99 -37.62 -33.41
C THR A 80 -17.41 -36.21 -32.99
N PHE A 81 -16.49 -35.24 -32.92
CA PHE A 81 -16.75 -33.88 -32.46
C PHE A 81 -17.23 -33.76 -31.00
N MET A 82 -17.14 -34.84 -30.20
CA MET A 82 -17.62 -34.88 -28.82
C MET A 82 -16.61 -34.39 -27.77
N GLY A 83 -15.43 -33.92 -28.18
CA GLY A 83 -14.48 -33.23 -27.30
C GLY A 83 -13.57 -34.12 -26.45
N ASP A 84 -13.73 -35.44 -26.50
CA ASP A 84 -12.96 -36.40 -25.70
C ASP A 84 -12.19 -37.43 -26.54
N ASP A 85 -12.30 -37.37 -27.87
CA ASP A 85 -11.84 -38.37 -28.82
C ASP A 85 -10.88 -37.81 -29.89
N PHE A 86 -9.87 -37.07 -29.43
CA PHE A 86 -8.89 -36.41 -30.28
C PHE A 86 -8.02 -37.39 -31.09
N LEU A 87 -7.62 -36.95 -32.29
CA LEU A 87 -6.76 -37.73 -33.18
C LEU A 87 -5.28 -37.34 -33.05
N PRO A 88 -4.37 -38.33 -33.03
CA PRO A 88 -2.94 -38.07 -32.99
C PRO A 88 -2.43 -37.49 -34.32
N LEU A 89 -1.43 -36.61 -34.24
CA LEU A 89 -0.80 -35.96 -35.38
C LEU A 89 0.18 -36.90 -36.10
N THR A 90 -0.07 -37.20 -37.37
CA THR A 90 0.76 -38.10 -38.18
C THR A 90 1.77 -37.36 -39.06
N ASN A 91 2.79 -38.05 -39.57
CA ASN A 91 3.73 -37.46 -40.54
C ASN A 91 3.04 -37.08 -41.85
N LYS A 92 1.97 -37.81 -42.22
CA LYS A 92 1.13 -37.45 -43.37
C LYS A 92 0.43 -36.10 -43.17
N ASP A 93 -0.11 -35.82 -41.98
CA ASP A 93 -0.72 -34.51 -41.67
C ASP A 93 0.30 -33.37 -41.79
N LEU A 94 1.53 -33.58 -41.28
CA LEU A 94 2.62 -32.61 -41.40
C LEU A 94 3.03 -32.38 -42.86
N GLU A 95 3.10 -33.45 -43.67
CA GLU A 95 3.33 -33.32 -45.10
C GLU A 95 2.25 -32.49 -45.80
N GLU A 96 0.97 -32.80 -45.54
CA GLU A 96 -0.16 -32.07 -46.12
C GLU A 96 -0.15 -30.59 -45.72
N HIS A 97 0.29 -30.27 -44.50
CA HIS A 97 0.51 -28.90 -44.06
C HIS A 97 1.62 -28.20 -44.85
N LEU A 98 2.79 -28.84 -44.96
CA LEU A 98 3.95 -28.31 -45.68
C LEU A 98 3.74 -28.20 -47.19
N ARG A 99 2.83 -29.01 -47.76
CA ARG A 99 2.37 -28.92 -49.15
C ARG A 99 1.26 -27.89 -49.37
N GLY A 100 0.69 -27.38 -48.28
CA GLY A 100 -0.32 -26.33 -48.32
C GLY A 100 -1.77 -26.80 -48.48
N ASN A 101 -2.01 -28.11 -48.44
CA ASN A 101 -3.33 -28.72 -48.59
C ASN A 101 -4.19 -28.52 -47.34
N ILE A 102 -3.56 -28.49 -46.16
CA ILE A 102 -4.20 -28.17 -44.89
C ILE A 102 -3.41 -27.08 -44.14
N PHE A 103 -4.03 -26.47 -43.14
CA PHE A 103 -3.35 -25.55 -42.24
C PHE A 103 -3.57 -25.99 -40.80
N LEU A 104 -2.49 -26.27 -40.09
CA LEU A 104 -2.48 -26.88 -38.77
C LEU A 104 -2.00 -25.89 -37.71
N ALA A 105 -2.40 -26.14 -36.47
CA ALA A 105 -1.92 -25.48 -35.27
C ALA A 105 -1.61 -26.53 -34.20
N SER A 106 -0.63 -26.24 -33.34
CA SER A 106 -0.19 -27.13 -32.25
C SER A 106 -0.50 -26.53 -30.89
N TYR A 107 -0.88 -27.38 -29.94
CA TYR A 107 -1.01 -27.03 -28.53
C TYR A 107 0.36 -27.09 -27.85
N LEU A 108 0.68 -26.08 -27.04
CA LEU A 108 2.04 -25.89 -26.53
C LEU A 108 2.36 -26.74 -25.29
N ILE A 109 1.34 -27.08 -24.49
CA ILE A 109 1.47 -27.84 -23.25
C ILE A 109 1.17 -29.32 -23.54
N ASP A 110 2.12 -30.20 -23.25
CA ASP A 110 1.97 -31.64 -23.47
C ASP A 110 1.22 -32.36 -22.31
N LYS A 111 1.05 -33.69 -22.36
CA LYS A 111 0.35 -34.44 -21.31
C LYS A 111 1.07 -34.43 -19.95
N LYS A 112 2.39 -34.21 -19.94
CA LYS A 112 3.21 -34.11 -18.73
C LYS A 112 3.23 -32.69 -18.16
N GLN A 113 2.42 -31.78 -18.71
CA GLN A 113 2.43 -30.35 -18.37
C GLN A 113 3.79 -29.70 -18.67
N GLU A 114 4.40 -30.04 -19.80
CA GLU A 114 5.66 -29.48 -20.24
C GLU A 114 5.54 -28.78 -21.60
N CYS A 115 6.40 -27.79 -21.84
CA CYS A 115 6.52 -27.02 -23.07
C CYS A 115 7.91 -27.25 -23.68
N LYS A 116 7.98 -27.33 -25.02
CA LYS A 116 9.24 -27.35 -25.78
C LYS A 116 9.76 -25.96 -26.13
N TYR A 117 8.86 -24.99 -26.19
CA TYR A 117 9.16 -23.62 -26.56
C TYR A 117 8.08 -22.70 -26.00
N VAL A 118 8.36 -21.42 -26.01
CA VAL A 118 7.39 -20.35 -25.73
C VAL A 118 7.40 -19.33 -26.85
N VAL A 119 6.28 -18.62 -27.02
CA VAL A 119 6.12 -17.64 -28.11
C VAL A 119 5.48 -16.35 -27.60
N LEU A 120 5.97 -15.23 -28.10
CA LEU A 120 5.38 -13.90 -27.94
C LEU A 120 4.89 -13.41 -29.30
N GLU A 121 3.63 -12.99 -29.40
CA GLU A 121 3.09 -12.32 -30.60
C GLU A 121 3.27 -10.81 -30.46
N LEU A 122 4.17 -10.25 -31.26
CA LEU A 122 4.67 -8.88 -31.17
C LEU A 122 4.10 -8.00 -32.28
N ASN A 123 3.92 -6.72 -31.94
CA ASN A 123 3.82 -5.64 -32.91
C ASN A 123 5.23 -5.15 -33.29
N SER A 124 5.35 -4.40 -34.39
CA SER A 124 6.65 -3.91 -34.89
C SER A 124 7.45 -3.07 -33.89
N GLU A 125 6.78 -2.31 -33.01
CA GLU A 125 7.40 -1.43 -32.02
C GLU A 125 8.00 -2.20 -30.83
N ASP A 126 7.44 -3.36 -30.49
CA ASP A 126 7.84 -4.15 -29.32
C ASP A 126 9.05 -5.05 -29.58
N VAL A 127 9.40 -5.27 -30.85
CA VAL A 127 10.50 -6.13 -31.28
C VAL A 127 11.82 -5.70 -30.65
N PHE A 128 12.16 -4.41 -30.75
CA PHE A 128 13.42 -3.88 -30.23
C PHE A 128 13.50 -4.00 -28.70
N LYS A 129 12.40 -3.71 -28.01
CA LYS A 129 12.30 -3.84 -26.54
C LYS A 129 12.55 -5.28 -26.09
N LEU A 130 11.95 -6.25 -26.79
CA LEU A 130 12.17 -7.66 -26.49
C LEU A 130 13.61 -8.10 -26.79
N GLN A 131 14.18 -7.68 -27.93
CA GLN A 131 15.56 -8.02 -28.29
C GLN A 131 16.57 -7.54 -27.24
N ARG A 132 16.42 -6.30 -26.75
CA ARG A 132 17.25 -5.76 -25.67
C ARG A 132 17.14 -6.61 -24.40
N ALA A 133 15.92 -6.95 -23.99
CA ALA A 133 15.69 -7.78 -22.81
C ALA A 133 16.32 -9.17 -22.96
N LEU A 134 16.16 -9.81 -24.11
CA LEU A 134 16.73 -11.13 -24.42
C LEU A 134 18.27 -11.12 -24.45
N LEU A 135 18.87 -10.05 -24.99
CA LEU A 135 20.32 -9.87 -25.03
C LEU A 135 20.89 -9.74 -23.61
N GLU A 136 20.26 -8.97 -22.72
CA GLU A 136 20.66 -8.89 -21.31
C GLU A 136 20.55 -10.22 -20.56
N LEU A 137 19.68 -11.13 -21.01
CA LEU A 137 19.49 -12.46 -20.42
C LEU A 137 20.36 -13.53 -21.08
N ASN A 138 21.09 -13.19 -22.16
CA ASN A 138 21.81 -14.13 -23.00
C ASN A 138 20.91 -15.27 -23.53
N ILE A 139 19.69 -14.93 -23.95
CA ILE A 139 18.70 -15.86 -24.54
C ILE A 139 18.47 -15.45 -25.99
N SER A 140 18.45 -16.41 -26.92
CA SER A 140 18.14 -16.17 -28.33
C SER A 140 16.68 -16.46 -28.64
N ALA A 141 16.05 -15.63 -29.47
CA ALA A 141 14.75 -15.90 -30.06
C ALA A 141 14.84 -16.00 -31.59
N SER A 142 14.01 -16.85 -32.18
CA SER A 142 13.79 -16.92 -33.63
C SER A 142 12.52 -16.17 -33.99
N TYR A 143 12.50 -15.47 -35.12
CA TYR A 143 11.36 -14.64 -35.50
C TYR A 143 10.69 -15.19 -36.76
N SER A 144 9.37 -15.35 -36.73
CA SER A 144 8.57 -15.75 -37.89
C SER A 144 7.37 -14.83 -38.08
N LEU A 145 6.82 -14.79 -39.29
CA LEU A 145 5.55 -14.12 -39.57
C LEU A 145 4.38 -15.07 -39.37
N SER A 146 3.26 -14.57 -38.87
CA SER A 146 1.99 -15.29 -38.83
C SER A 146 1.29 -15.27 -40.19
N SER A 147 0.21 -16.03 -40.34
CA SER A 147 -0.69 -16.00 -41.51
C SER A 147 -1.37 -14.64 -41.71
N TYR A 148 -1.47 -13.84 -40.63
CA TYR A 148 -1.97 -12.47 -40.60
C TYR A 148 -0.85 -11.41 -40.49
N ASN A 149 0.42 -11.79 -40.69
CA ASN A 149 1.57 -10.90 -40.70
C ASN A 149 1.97 -10.31 -39.32
N SER A 150 1.49 -10.88 -38.22
CA SER A 150 2.02 -10.62 -36.88
C SER A 150 3.43 -11.23 -36.74
N ILE A 151 4.27 -10.69 -35.86
CA ILE A 151 5.61 -11.22 -35.62
C ILE A 151 5.56 -12.19 -34.42
N PHE A 152 5.95 -13.44 -34.62
CA PHE A 152 6.13 -14.41 -33.54
C PHE A 152 7.61 -14.49 -33.16
N ALA A 153 7.91 -14.25 -31.88
CA ALA A 153 9.22 -14.49 -31.30
C ALA A 153 9.22 -15.82 -30.54
N TRP A 154 9.90 -16.82 -31.10
CA TRP A 154 10.00 -18.18 -30.59
C TRP A 154 11.25 -18.34 -29.75
N ILE A 155 11.10 -18.85 -28.52
CA ILE A 155 12.21 -19.24 -27.66
C ILE A 155 12.13 -20.75 -27.47
N PHE A 156 13.03 -21.47 -28.13
CA PHE A 156 13.10 -22.93 -28.07
C PHE A 156 13.93 -23.39 -26.87
N PHE A 157 13.53 -24.49 -26.24
CA PHE A 157 14.25 -25.06 -25.11
C PHE A 157 15.05 -26.30 -25.53
N LYS A 158 16.21 -26.50 -24.91
CA LYS A 158 17.03 -27.71 -25.08
C LYS A 158 16.31 -28.92 -24.48
N GLU A 159 15.87 -28.78 -23.24
CA GLU A 159 15.02 -29.72 -22.53
C GLU A 159 13.58 -29.21 -22.45
N LYS A 160 12.62 -30.13 -22.31
CA LYS A 160 11.24 -29.73 -21.97
C LYS A 160 11.20 -29.07 -20.59
N ILE A 161 10.39 -28.03 -20.46
CA ILE A 161 10.24 -27.24 -19.23
C ILE A 161 8.79 -27.28 -18.77
N SER A 162 8.55 -27.37 -17.46
CA SER A 162 7.20 -27.31 -16.89
C SER A 162 6.43 -26.08 -17.40
N SER A 163 5.15 -26.25 -17.73
CA SER A 163 4.28 -25.19 -18.24
C SER A 163 4.12 -24.03 -17.25
N ASN A 164 4.10 -24.30 -15.95
CA ASN A 164 4.07 -23.24 -14.93
C ASN A 164 5.32 -22.36 -14.99
N ILE A 165 6.51 -22.97 -15.06
CA ILE A 165 7.78 -22.25 -15.15
C ILE A 165 7.87 -21.48 -16.48
N SER A 166 7.44 -22.09 -17.58
CA SER A 166 7.40 -21.46 -18.91
C SER A 166 6.48 -20.24 -18.93
N PHE A 167 5.32 -20.32 -18.26
CA PHE A 167 4.38 -19.22 -18.10
C PHE A 167 4.97 -18.09 -17.25
N SER A 168 5.56 -18.39 -16.09
CA SER A 168 6.25 -17.39 -15.25
C SER A 168 7.41 -16.71 -15.98
N PHE A 169 8.17 -17.45 -16.78
CA PHE A 169 9.24 -16.91 -17.60
C PHE A 169 8.74 -15.91 -18.64
N LEU A 170 7.65 -16.23 -19.36
CA LEU A 170 7.03 -15.31 -20.32
C LEU A 170 6.57 -14.01 -19.66
N TYR A 171 6.00 -14.10 -18.45
CA TYR A 171 5.60 -12.94 -17.67
C TYR A 171 6.79 -12.09 -17.21
N PHE A 172 7.85 -12.75 -16.73
CA PHE A 172 9.10 -12.07 -16.41
C PHE A 172 9.65 -11.33 -17.62
N LEU A 173 9.69 -11.98 -18.78
CA LEU A 173 10.20 -11.40 -20.01
C LEU A 173 9.36 -10.22 -20.49
N GLN A 174 8.03 -10.33 -20.41
CA GLN A 174 7.10 -9.25 -20.72
C GLN A 174 7.33 -8.02 -19.84
N LYS A 175 7.50 -8.23 -18.52
CA LYS A 175 7.82 -7.14 -17.57
C LYS A 175 9.19 -6.54 -17.83
N LYS A 176 10.22 -7.38 -17.99
CA LYS A 176 11.60 -6.91 -18.23
C LYS A 176 11.72 -6.13 -19.54
N ALA A 177 11.03 -6.56 -20.59
CA ALA A 177 10.97 -5.84 -21.85
C ALA A 177 10.02 -4.62 -21.80
N ASN A 178 9.15 -4.53 -20.79
CA ASN A 178 8.13 -3.50 -20.66
C ASN A 178 7.25 -3.41 -21.94
N ILE A 179 6.65 -4.55 -22.29
CA ILE A 179 5.77 -4.74 -23.45
C ILE A 179 4.42 -5.35 -23.00
N SER A 180 3.38 -5.22 -23.81
CA SER A 180 2.07 -5.83 -23.54
C SER A 180 1.63 -6.63 -24.77
N VAL A 181 1.95 -7.91 -24.77
CA VAL A 181 1.87 -8.80 -25.94
C VAL A 181 1.16 -10.10 -25.59
N LYS A 182 0.63 -10.81 -26.59
CA LYS A 182 0.03 -12.13 -26.36
C LYS A 182 1.14 -13.15 -26.13
N LEU A 183 0.94 -13.98 -25.10
CA LEU A 183 1.91 -14.95 -24.62
C LEU A 183 1.40 -16.37 -24.88
N TYR A 184 2.30 -17.27 -25.29
CA TYR A 184 2.01 -18.67 -25.55
C TYR A 184 3.08 -19.55 -24.85
N PRO A 185 2.71 -20.38 -23.86
CA PRO A 185 1.35 -20.63 -23.39
C PRO A 185 0.75 -19.45 -22.61
N ASN A 186 -0.58 -19.34 -22.65
CA ASN A 186 -1.34 -18.35 -21.87
C ASN A 186 -1.96 -18.91 -20.58
N SER A 187 -1.62 -20.14 -20.20
CA SER A 187 -2.07 -20.80 -18.98
C SER A 187 -0.93 -21.59 -18.34
N GLU A 188 -1.00 -21.76 -17.01
CA GLU A 188 -0.01 -22.53 -16.24
C GLU A 188 -0.12 -24.05 -16.48
N PHE A 189 -1.29 -24.53 -16.88
CA PHE A 189 -1.58 -25.95 -17.13
C PHE A 189 -2.64 -26.10 -18.21
N SER A 190 -2.80 -27.33 -18.72
CA SER A 190 -3.88 -27.73 -19.63
C SER A 190 -4.62 -28.95 -19.08
N THR A 191 -5.91 -29.06 -19.38
CA THR A 191 -6.74 -30.23 -19.07
C THR A 191 -7.39 -30.75 -20.36
N GLN A 192 -8.09 -31.88 -20.31
CA GLN A 192 -8.86 -32.37 -21.47
C GLN A 192 -9.97 -31.39 -21.87
N GLU A 193 -10.69 -30.85 -20.88
CA GLU A 193 -11.70 -29.81 -21.10
C GLU A 193 -11.11 -28.46 -21.55
N LYS A 194 -9.89 -28.15 -21.09
CA LYS A 194 -9.20 -26.89 -21.37
C LYS A 194 -7.81 -27.15 -21.93
N LEU A 195 -7.75 -27.41 -23.23
CA LEU A 195 -6.54 -27.78 -23.98
C LEU A 195 -5.43 -26.72 -23.96
N GLY A 196 -5.72 -25.50 -23.53
CA GLY A 196 -4.79 -24.37 -23.51
C GLY A 196 -4.71 -23.64 -24.84
N SER A 197 -3.78 -22.69 -24.96
CA SER A 197 -3.53 -21.97 -26.22
C SER A 197 -2.92 -22.88 -27.27
N TYR A 198 -3.33 -22.69 -28.52
CA TYR A 198 -2.67 -23.23 -29.70
C TYR A 198 -1.92 -22.13 -30.45
N ILE A 199 -0.94 -22.52 -31.25
CA ILE A 199 -0.25 -21.64 -32.21
C ILE A 199 -0.26 -22.28 -33.59
N GLU A 200 -0.50 -21.48 -34.63
CA GLU A 200 -0.41 -21.94 -36.02
C GLU A 200 1.01 -22.44 -36.35
N LEU A 201 1.08 -23.51 -37.14
CA LEU A 201 2.35 -24.11 -37.54
C LEU A 201 2.95 -23.34 -38.72
N PRO A 202 4.27 -23.08 -38.71
CA PRO A 202 4.93 -22.31 -39.76
C PRO A 202 5.13 -23.12 -41.05
N LEU A 203 5.58 -22.47 -42.12
CA LEU A 203 5.99 -23.05 -43.40
C LEU A 203 4.90 -23.72 -44.24
N GLN A 204 3.63 -23.37 -44.01
CA GLN A 204 2.51 -23.78 -44.85
C GLN A 204 2.67 -23.21 -46.27
N LEU A 205 2.65 -24.04 -47.33
CA LEU A 205 3.07 -23.63 -48.68
C LEU A 205 2.31 -22.42 -49.24
N PHE A 206 0.99 -22.36 -49.09
CA PHE A 206 0.16 -21.27 -49.62
C PHE A 206 0.54 -19.92 -48.98
N TYR A 207 0.79 -19.89 -47.67
CA TYR A 207 1.24 -18.70 -46.96
C TYR A 207 2.72 -18.40 -47.21
N ARG A 208 3.56 -19.45 -47.27
CA ARG A 208 5.00 -19.35 -47.56
C ARG A 208 5.28 -18.70 -48.89
N ASN A 209 4.51 -19.03 -49.94
CA ASN A 209 4.63 -18.39 -51.26
C ASN A 209 4.31 -16.88 -51.24
N LYS A 210 3.65 -16.39 -50.18
CA LYS A 210 3.37 -14.98 -49.93
C LYS A 210 4.29 -14.36 -48.87
N ASN A 211 5.41 -15.02 -48.57
CA ASN A 211 6.33 -14.65 -47.48
C ASN A 211 5.66 -14.53 -46.11
N ARG A 212 4.65 -15.37 -45.84
CA ARG A 212 4.00 -15.51 -44.52
C ARG A 212 4.27 -16.88 -43.95
N THR A 213 4.13 -17.05 -42.63
CA THR A 213 4.49 -18.31 -41.94
C THR A 213 5.97 -18.69 -42.10
N VAL A 214 6.84 -17.75 -42.46
CA VAL A 214 8.28 -17.95 -42.69
C VAL A 214 9.11 -17.27 -41.62
N PHE A 215 10.31 -17.80 -41.38
CA PHE A 215 11.31 -17.21 -40.52
C PHE A 215 12.11 -16.14 -41.25
N LEU A 216 12.46 -15.08 -40.53
CA LEU A 216 13.21 -13.95 -41.04
C LEU A 216 14.30 -13.49 -40.06
N ASP A 217 15.30 -12.83 -40.61
CA ASP A 217 16.20 -12.00 -39.84
C ASP A 217 15.45 -10.73 -39.46
N ILE A 218 15.24 -10.54 -38.16
CA ILE A 218 14.43 -9.45 -37.64
C ILE A 218 15.13 -8.08 -37.75
N ASN A 219 16.46 -8.07 -37.81
CA ASN A 219 17.24 -6.83 -37.93
C ASN A 219 17.20 -6.32 -39.36
N THR A 220 17.39 -7.21 -40.34
CA THR A 220 17.35 -6.84 -41.77
C THR A 220 15.93 -6.90 -42.36
N LYS A 221 14.97 -7.48 -41.62
CA LYS A 221 13.61 -7.81 -42.07
C LYS A 221 13.56 -8.69 -43.32
N LYS A 222 14.63 -9.45 -43.59
CA LYS A 222 14.74 -10.32 -44.78
C LYS A 222 14.40 -11.76 -44.40
N VAL A 223 13.55 -12.39 -45.19
CA VAL A 223 13.21 -13.82 -45.05
C VAL A 223 14.46 -14.66 -45.34
N PHE A 224 14.69 -15.71 -44.55
CA PHE A 224 15.81 -16.62 -44.83
C PHE A 224 15.55 -17.38 -46.13
N ASN A 225 16.52 -17.34 -47.06
CA ASN A 225 16.42 -18.04 -48.35
C ASN A 225 16.26 -19.56 -48.16
N ASP A 226 16.95 -20.13 -47.17
CA ASP A 226 16.84 -21.53 -46.80
C ASP A 226 16.30 -21.66 -45.38
N GLN A 227 14.99 -21.87 -45.28
CA GLN A 227 14.28 -22.04 -44.01
C GLN A 227 14.76 -23.28 -43.25
N TRP A 228 15.11 -24.37 -43.94
CA TRP A 228 15.42 -25.64 -43.29
C TRP A 228 16.81 -25.62 -42.66
N ASN A 229 17.81 -25.09 -43.38
CA ASN A 229 19.14 -24.89 -42.81
C ASN A 229 19.12 -23.89 -41.65
N TYR A 230 18.26 -22.86 -41.71
CA TYR A 230 18.07 -21.96 -40.56
C TYR A 230 17.49 -22.71 -39.34
N LEU A 231 16.38 -23.44 -39.52
CA LEU A 231 15.71 -24.18 -38.45
C LEU A 231 16.62 -25.21 -37.77
N ALA A 232 17.45 -25.91 -38.55
CA ALA A 232 18.39 -26.90 -38.03
C ALA A 232 19.46 -26.31 -37.11
N ASN A 233 19.75 -25.01 -37.25
CA ASN A 233 20.82 -24.32 -36.52
C ASN A 233 20.30 -23.32 -35.48
N ILE A 234 19.02 -23.41 -35.10
CA ILE A 234 18.44 -22.52 -34.08
C ILE A 234 19.11 -22.76 -32.72
N LYS A 235 19.48 -21.66 -32.05
CA LYS A 235 19.95 -21.68 -30.67
C LYS A 235 18.78 -21.95 -29.72
N LYS A 236 18.92 -22.99 -28.90
CA LYS A 236 17.95 -23.39 -27.86
C LYS A 236 18.44 -22.92 -26.48
N ALA A 237 17.55 -22.37 -25.66
CA ALA A 237 17.81 -21.98 -24.28
C ALA A 237 17.86 -23.21 -23.36
N SER A 238 18.78 -23.22 -22.40
CA SER A 238 18.90 -24.30 -21.41
C SER A 238 17.84 -24.19 -20.31
N LYS A 239 17.51 -25.31 -19.69
CA LYS A 239 16.62 -25.34 -18.51
C LYS A 239 17.11 -24.41 -17.39
N GLU A 240 18.40 -24.41 -17.09
CA GLU A 240 18.98 -23.60 -16.00
C GLU A 240 18.74 -22.09 -16.22
N GLN A 241 18.95 -21.61 -17.46
CA GLN A 241 18.72 -20.21 -17.82
C GLN A 241 17.26 -19.79 -17.62
N ILE A 242 16.30 -20.64 -17.98
CA ILE A 242 14.88 -20.31 -17.84
C ILE A 242 14.46 -20.30 -16.37
N TYR A 243 14.91 -21.29 -15.60
CA TYR A 243 14.57 -21.40 -14.18
C TYR A 243 15.12 -20.23 -13.35
N SER A 244 16.33 -19.74 -13.63
CA SER A 244 16.94 -18.63 -12.89
C SER A 244 16.12 -17.34 -12.97
N PHE A 245 15.40 -17.12 -14.07
CA PHE A 245 14.58 -15.92 -14.28
C PHE A 245 13.12 -16.12 -13.89
N ALA A 246 12.55 -17.30 -14.15
CA ALA A 246 11.16 -17.60 -13.83
C ALA A 246 10.86 -17.53 -12.32
N GLN A 247 11.83 -17.88 -11.48
CA GLN A 247 11.67 -17.87 -10.01
C GLN A 247 11.59 -16.46 -9.40
N VAL A 248 11.97 -15.42 -10.16
CA VAL A 248 11.95 -14.03 -9.68
C VAL A 248 10.51 -13.53 -9.44
N LEU A 249 9.52 -14.08 -10.14
CA LEU A 249 8.11 -13.69 -10.01
C LEU A 249 7.28 -14.87 -9.49
N LYS A 250 6.67 -14.73 -8.30
CA LYS A 250 5.70 -15.71 -7.79
C LYS A 250 4.32 -15.49 -8.45
N PRO A 251 3.62 -16.56 -8.90
CA PRO A 251 2.39 -16.43 -9.69
C PRO A 251 1.18 -15.80 -8.98
N GLN A 252 1.20 -15.68 -7.66
CA GLN A 252 0.04 -15.22 -6.88
C GLN A 252 -0.38 -13.76 -7.13
N ASN A 253 0.45 -12.93 -7.79
CA ASN A 253 0.18 -11.52 -8.07
C ASN A 253 0.04 -11.17 -9.58
N ILE A 254 -0.02 -12.17 -10.46
CA ILE A 254 0.12 -11.96 -11.92
C ILE A 254 -1.07 -11.22 -12.57
N GLN A 255 -2.30 -11.37 -12.05
CA GLN A 255 -3.50 -10.95 -12.79
C GLN A 255 -3.95 -9.49 -12.58
N ARG A 256 -3.38 -8.72 -11.64
CA ARG A 256 -3.94 -7.39 -11.28
C ARG A 256 -3.21 -6.17 -11.85
N ASP A 257 -2.01 -6.32 -12.42
CA ASP A 257 -1.17 -5.16 -12.81
C ASP A 257 -0.98 -4.95 -14.32
N LEU A 258 -1.60 -5.75 -15.19
CA LEU A 258 -1.44 -5.65 -16.65
C LEU A 258 -2.26 -4.54 -17.32
N LYS A 259 -2.32 -3.36 -16.70
CA LYS A 259 -2.82 -2.16 -17.38
C LYS A 259 -1.68 -1.19 -17.61
N THR A 260 -1.17 -1.16 -18.85
CA THR A 260 -0.70 0.05 -19.57
C THR A 260 0.18 1.02 -18.78
N VAL A 261 1.12 0.54 -17.97
CA VAL A 261 2.12 1.37 -17.31
C VAL A 261 3.43 1.19 -18.06
N ASP A 262 3.99 2.28 -18.57
CA ASP A 262 5.25 2.27 -19.32
C ASP A 262 6.38 2.57 -18.34
N PHE A 263 7.07 1.51 -17.90
CA PHE A 263 8.12 1.61 -16.90
C PHE A 263 9.43 2.19 -17.48
N PRO A 264 10.20 2.94 -16.68
CA PRO A 264 11.51 3.44 -17.07
C PRO A 264 12.47 2.28 -17.39
N GLN A 265 13.19 2.39 -18.51
CA GLN A 265 14.22 1.40 -18.87
C GLN A 265 15.57 1.67 -18.20
N ASN A 266 15.83 2.94 -17.88
CA ASN A 266 17.05 3.37 -17.21
C ASN A 266 16.81 3.49 -15.71
N SER A 267 17.90 3.50 -14.94
CA SER A 267 17.83 3.74 -13.49
C SER A 267 17.27 5.14 -13.21
N ILE A 268 16.32 5.24 -12.29
CA ILE A 268 15.83 6.54 -11.80
C ILE A 268 16.57 6.93 -10.52
N ASP A 269 16.95 8.20 -10.40
CA ASP A 269 17.43 8.77 -9.15
C ASP A 269 16.24 9.25 -8.31
N ILE A 270 15.95 8.55 -7.21
CA ILE A 270 14.88 8.88 -6.26
C ILE A 270 15.51 9.63 -5.08
N VAL A 271 15.04 10.85 -4.83
CA VAL A 271 15.55 11.70 -3.76
C VAL A 271 14.63 11.63 -2.54
N LEU A 272 15.20 11.31 -1.37
CA LEU A 272 14.49 11.34 -0.09
C LEU A 272 14.81 12.62 0.68
N ASP A 273 13.78 13.36 1.07
CA ASP A 273 13.89 14.59 1.88
C ASP A 273 12.65 14.77 2.80
N SER A 274 11.84 15.82 2.60
CA SER A 274 10.48 15.94 3.11
C SER A 274 9.48 14.96 2.49
N GLY A 275 9.83 14.36 1.35
CA GLY A 275 9.03 13.32 0.72
C GLY A 275 9.88 12.33 -0.04
N ILE A 276 9.24 11.64 -0.98
CA ILE A 276 9.87 10.74 -1.93
C ILE A 276 9.73 11.39 -3.30
N ASN A 277 10.82 11.93 -3.81
CA ASN A 277 10.83 12.72 -5.04
C ASN A 277 11.21 11.87 -6.24
N PHE A 278 10.38 11.93 -7.28
CA PHE A 278 10.58 11.26 -8.56
C PHE A 278 10.80 12.31 -9.66
N PRO A 279 11.89 12.24 -10.44
CA PRO A 279 12.20 13.22 -11.49
C PRO A 279 11.26 13.06 -12.69
N ILE A 280 10.31 13.97 -12.86
CA ILE A 280 9.19 13.85 -13.81
C ILE A 280 9.65 13.72 -15.25
N GLN A 281 10.68 14.47 -15.65
CA GLN A 281 11.17 14.53 -17.04
C GLN A 281 11.66 13.18 -17.56
N SER A 282 12.09 12.29 -16.66
CA SER A 282 12.59 10.95 -16.99
C SER A 282 11.49 9.89 -17.07
N LEU A 283 10.24 10.23 -16.75
CA LEU A 283 9.17 9.26 -16.51
C LEU A 283 8.03 9.40 -17.53
N SER A 284 7.43 8.27 -17.88
CA SER A 284 6.24 8.24 -18.73
C SER A 284 5.01 8.79 -17.99
N LYS A 285 4.05 9.37 -18.74
CA LYS A 285 2.78 9.86 -18.16
C LYS A 285 1.99 8.76 -17.43
N SER A 286 2.03 7.53 -17.94
CA SER A 286 1.33 6.39 -17.33
C SER A 286 1.97 5.98 -16.01
N PHE A 287 3.30 5.99 -15.92
CA PHE A 287 4.02 5.73 -14.68
C PHE A 287 3.80 6.83 -13.64
N ILE A 288 3.85 8.11 -14.05
CA ILE A 288 3.50 9.25 -13.18
C ILE A 288 2.08 9.12 -12.63
N SER A 289 1.10 8.78 -13.47
CA SER A 289 -0.29 8.56 -13.05
C SER A 289 -0.40 7.43 -12.02
N LYS A 290 0.34 6.33 -12.24
CA LYS A 290 0.40 5.22 -11.29
C LYS A 290 1.02 5.64 -9.96
N LEU A 291 2.12 6.40 -9.97
CA LEU A 291 2.73 6.96 -8.76
C LEU A 291 1.74 7.85 -7.99
N LYS A 292 1.07 8.78 -8.67
CA LYS A 292 0.02 9.64 -8.10
C LYS A 292 -1.12 8.84 -7.46
N SER A 293 -1.46 7.68 -8.02
CA SER A 293 -2.52 6.82 -7.48
C SER A 293 -2.22 6.26 -6.08
N PHE A 294 -0.94 6.10 -5.69
CA PHE A 294 -0.58 5.67 -4.33
C PHE A 294 -0.89 6.73 -3.28
N ALA A 295 -0.83 8.00 -3.66
CA ALA A 295 -1.09 9.15 -2.80
C ALA A 295 -2.50 9.75 -3.02
N SER A 296 -3.39 9.07 -3.75
CA SER A 296 -4.75 9.55 -4.02
C SER A 296 -5.79 8.62 -3.40
N PHE A 297 -6.84 9.18 -2.81
CA PHE A 297 -7.96 8.42 -2.27
C PHE A 297 -9.28 9.17 -2.45
N GLU A 298 -10.40 8.45 -2.39
CA GLU A 298 -11.73 9.05 -2.55
C GLU A 298 -12.01 10.07 -1.46
N ASN A 299 -12.58 11.22 -1.83
CA ASN A 299 -12.96 12.24 -0.87
C ASN A 299 -14.23 11.81 -0.11
N PRO A 300 -14.16 11.54 1.21
CA PRO A 300 -15.32 11.09 1.98
C PRO A 300 -16.48 12.10 2.00
N GLN A 301 -16.18 13.40 1.81
CA GLN A 301 -17.19 14.44 1.75
C GLN A 301 -18.17 14.24 0.59
N ILE A 302 -17.76 13.58 -0.50
CA ILE A 302 -18.64 13.30 -1.64
C ILE A 302 -19.80 12.40 -1.22
N LYS A 303 -19.52 11.34 -0.45
CA LYS A 303 -20.55 10.43 0.07
C LYS A 303 -21.53 11.18 0.97
N LEU A 304 -21.00 12.06 1.82
CA LEU A 304 -21.81 12.89 2.73
C LEU A 304 -22.70 13.87 1.96
N LEU A 305 -22.15 14.64 1.01
CA LEU A 305 -22.91 15.62 0.23
C LEU A 305 -24.01 14.95 -0.61
N LEU A 306 -23.71 13.81 -1.24
CA LEU A 306 -24.70 13.01 -1.96
C LEU A 306 -25.83 12.53 -1.04
N SER A 307 -25.51 12.06 0.17
CA SER A 307 -26.53 11.63 1.15
C SER A 307 -27.43 12.78 1.59
N LEU A 308 -26.90 14.01 1.64
CA LEU A 308 -27.63 15.23 1.99
C LEU A 308 -28.30 15.89 0.78
N ARG A 309 -28.23 15.29 -0.41
CA ARG A 309 -28.69 15.87 -1.69
C ARG A 309 -28.14 17.28 -1.94
N LYS A 310 -26.94 17.56 -1.46
CA LYS A 310 -26.25 18.85 -1.66
C LYS A 310 -25.44 18.82 -2.97
N PRO A 311 -25.30 19.96 -3.65
CA PRO A 311 -24.48 20.05 -4.85
C PRO A 311 -23.00 19.77 -4.56
N LEU A 312 -22.29 19.20 -5.55
CA LEU A 312 -20.87 18.82 -5.44
C LEU A 312 -19.92 19.88 -6.02
N TYR A 313 -20.41 21.08 -6.32
CA TYR A 313 -19.59 22.15 -6.92
C TYR A 313 -18.34 22.40 -6.07
N ASN A 314 -17.19 22.51 -6.73
CA ASN A 314 -15.87 22.72 -6.11
C ASN A 314 -15.39 21.65 -5.12
N THR A 315 -16.08 20.51 -4.99
CA THR A 315 -15.62 19.40 -4.14
C THR A 315 -14.89 18.36 -4.99
N PRO A 316 -13.57 18.20 -4.85
CA PRO A 316 -12.83 17.24 -5.66
C PRO A 316 -13.25 15.81 -5.31
N LYS A 317 -13.41 14.97 -6.33
CA LYS A 317 -13.75 13.54 -6.14
C LYS A 317 -12.67 12.77 -5.39
N TYR A 318 -11.42 13.13 -5.60
CA TYR A 318 -10.25 12.51 -4.98
C TYR A 318 -9.44 13.56 -4.23
N LEU A 319 -8.98 13.21 -3.04
CA LEU A 319 -7.99 13.98 -2.32
C LEU A 319 -6.59 13.57 -2.79
N LYS A 320 -5.74 14.56 -3.00
CA LYS A 320 -4.37 14.39 -3.50
C LYS A 320 -3.41 14.61 -2.34
N GLY A 321 -2.62 13.59 -2.01
CA GLY A 321 -1.54 13.67 -1.02
C GLY A 321 -0.17 13.97 -1.63
N TYR A 322 -0.06 14.15 -2.95
CA TYR A 322 1.20 14.42 -3.64
C TYR A 322 1.34 15.89 -4.04
N GLU A 323 2.57 16.31 -4.26
CA GLU A 323 2.94 17.63 -4.80
C GLU A 323 3.70 17.44 -6.12
N GLU A 324 3.47 18.33 -7.06
CA GLU A 324 4.03 18.24 -8.41
C GLU A 324 4.63 19.59 -8.79
N SER A 325 5.95 19.63 -8.98
CA SER A 325 6.67 20.76 -9.55
C SER A 325 7.00 20.50 -11.02
N SER A 326 7.73 21.41 -11.67
CA SER A 326 8.25 21.21 -13.02
C SER A 326 9.29 20.09 -13.11
N GLU A 327 9.95 19.77 -11.99
CA GLU A 327 11.07 18.84 -11.94
C GLU A 327 10.72 17.53 -11.23
N PHE A 328 9.97 17.61 -10.13
CA PHE A 328 9.74 16.48 -9.23
C PHE A 328 8.26 16.23 -8.94
N LEU A 329 7.90 14.94 -8.87
CA LEU A 329 6.69 14.47 -8.21
C LEU A 329 7.08 14.02 -6.80
N THR A 330 6.58 14.73 -5.81
CA THR A 330 6.84 14.47 -4.39
C THR A 330 5.68 13.66 -3.81
N LEU A 331 5.97 12.42 -3.40
CA LEU A 331 5.01 11.56 -2.72
C LEU A 331 5.25 11.57 -1.20
N PRO A 332 4.20 11.37 -0.38
CA PRO A 332 4.34 11.27 1.08
C PRO A 332 5.30 10.16 1.53
N ARG A 333 6.14 10.46 2.52
CA ARG A 333 7.18 9.54 3.03
C ARG A 333 6.63 8.22 3.58
N GLY A 334 5.41 8.22 4.12
CA GLY A 334 4.77 7.03 4.68
C GLY A 334 4.46 5.97 3.62
N LEU A 335 4.49 6.34 2.34
CA LEU A 335 4.32 5.40 1.22
C LEU A 335 5.60 4.67 0.82
N LYS A 336 6.75 4.96 1.46
CA LYS A 336 8.07 4.41 1.12
C LYS A 336 8.02 2.91 0.86
N ASP A 337 7.69 2.11 1.86
CA ASP A 337 7.75 0.64 1.77
C ASP A 337 6.89 0.11 0.62
N LYS A 338 5.65 0.61 0.51
CA LYS A 338 4.69 0.21 -0.53
C LYS A 338 5.17 0.59 -1.94
N LEU A 339 5.78 1.76 -2.09
CA LEU A 339 6.33 2.22 -3.37
C LEU A 339 7.54 1.38 -3.77
N PHE A 340 8.50 1.19 -2.88
CA PHE A 340 9.71 0.42 -3.18
C PHE A 340 9.40 -1.07 -3.43
N GLU A 341 8.44 -1.65 -2.72
CA GLU A 341 7.90 -2.98 -3.03
C GLU A 341 7.34 -3.03 -4.45
N TYR A 342 6.55 -2.03 -4.85
CA TYR A 342 5.99 -1.94 -6.20
C TYR A 342 7.06 -1.77 -7.29
N LEU A 343 8.09 -0.95 -7.05
CA LEU A 343 9.21 -0.77 -7.98
C LEU A 343 9.98 -2.07 -8.16
N ASN A 344 10.34 -2.74 -7.05
CA ASN A 344 11.06 -4.01 -7.05
C ASN A 344 10.26 -5.11 -7.75
N TYR A 345 8.95 -5.20 -7.48
CA TYR A 345 8.05 -6.17 -8.11
C TYR A 345 7.92 -5.99 -9.63
N ASN A 346 8.15 -4.77 -10.13
CA ASN A 346 8.14 -4.44 -11.55
C ASN A 346 9.54 -4.31 -12.14
N LEU A 347 10.58 -4.74 -11.42
CA LEU A 347 11.98 -4.75 -11.86
C LEU A 347 12.50 -3.36 -12.30
N VAL A 348 11.92 -2.30 -11.72
CA VAL A 348 12.34 -0.92 -11.99
C VAL A 348 13.69 -0.71 -11.31
N LYS A 349 14.69 -0.30 -12.09
CA LYS A 349 16.01 0.07 -11.57
C LYS A 349 15.94 1.48 -10.98
N TYR A 350 16.49 1.67 -9.79
CA TYR A 350 16.58 2.99 -9.16
C TYR A 350 17.80 3.10 -8.25
N LYS A 351 18.20 4.33 -7.98
CA LYS A 351 19.20 4.72 -6.99
C LYS A 351 18.55 5.66 -5.98
N ILE A 352 18.88 5.50 -4.70
CA ILE A 352 18.38 6.37 -3.64
C ILE A 352 19.43 7.42 -3.32
N ILE A 353 19.03 8.69 -3.37
CA ILE A 353 19.80 9.84 -2.88
C ILE A 353 19.10 10.31 -1.59
N ASP A 354 19.71 10.04 -0.44
CA ASP A 354 19.12 10.34 0.86
C ASP A 354 19.61 11.70 1.37
N ASN A 355 18.80 12.74 1.18
CA ASN A 355 19.06 14.12 1.62
C ASN A 355 18.35 14.44 2.95
N ARG A 356 17.86 13.42 3.67
CA ARG A 356 17.17 13.62 4.95
C ARG A 356 18.14 14.08 6.02
N VAL A 357 17.67 14.97 6.89
CA VAL A 357 18.43 15.48 8.03
C VAL A 357 18.71 14.35 9.02
N PHE A 358 19.98 14.21 9.40
CA PHE A 358 20.44 13.20 10.35
C PHE A 358 21.60 13.73 11.21
N GLU A 359 21.33 13.93 12.49
CA GLU A 359 22.25 14.44 13.49
C GLU A 359 22.11 13.66 14.80
N LYS A 360 23.22 13.08 15.26
CA LYS A 360 23.29 12.36 16.53
C LYS A 360 23.53 13.31 17.69
N ILE A 361 23.02 12.93 18.86
CA ILE A 361 23.25 13.62 20.13
C ILE A 361 23.51 12.59 21.24
N GLU A 362 24.02 13.06 22.38
CA GLU A 362 24.10 12.25 23.58
C GLU A 362 22.76 12.25 24.33
N THR A 363 22.37 11.08 24.86
CA THR A 363 21.11 10.91 25.60
C THR A 363 21.34 10.24 26.95
N LYS A 364 20.45 10.53 27.91
CA LYS A 364 20.43 9.83 29.20
C LYS A 364 19.63 8.54 29.06
N ARG A 365 20.05 7.50 29.78
CA ARG A 365 19.37 6.20 29.78
C ARG A 365 18.17 6.20 30.70
N ILE A 366 17.17 5.39 30.35
CA ILE A 366 16.03 5.11 31.23
C ILE A 366 16.50 4.54 32.58
N LEU A 367 15.85 4.97 33.67
CA LEU A 367 16.13 4.54 35.05
C LEU A 367 15.16 3.47 35.55
N PHE A 368 14.27 2.96 34.70
CA PHE A 368 13.16 2.07 35.05
C PHE A 368 13.08 0.88 34.10
N THR A 369 12.55 -0.23 34.62
CA THR A 369 12.28 -1.45 33.85
C THR A 369 11.02 -1.29 33.00
N LEU A 370 11.12 -1.66 31.72
CA LEU A 370 9.99 -1.67 30.79
C LEU A 370 9.15 -2.93 30.98
N ARG A 371 7.87 -2.86 30.61
CA ARG A 371 7.01 -4.05 30.52
C ARG A 371 7.32 -4.81 29.22
N ALA A 372 7.12 -6.12 29.20
CA ALA A 372 7.36 -6.96 28.03
C ALA A 372 6.66 -6.42 26.76
N GLU A 373 5.39 -6.01 26.90
CA GLU A 373 4.63 -5.49 25.76
C GLU A 373 5.16 -4.14 25.25
N GLN A 374 5.82 -3.35 26.12
CA GLN A 374 6.47 -2.10 25.73
C GLN A 374 7.79 -2.38 24.99
N GLU A 375 8.55 -3.39 25.40
CA GLU A 375 9.76 -3.83 24.71
C GLU A 375 9.44 -4.33 23.29
N ASP A 376 8.39 -5.13 23.14
CA ASP A 376 7.87 -5.57 21.85
C ASP A 376 7.52 -4.38 20.95
N ALA A 377 6.79 -3.39 21.49
CA ALA A 377 6.43 -2.18 20.76
C ALA A 377 7.68 -1.42 20.26
N ILE A 378 8.68 -1.25 21.13
CA ILE A 378 9.93 -0.56 20.78
C ILE A 378 10.68 -1.30 19.68
N LYS A 379 10.79 -2.63 19.78
CA LYS A 379 11.47 -3.47 18.79
C LYS A 379 10.82 -3.36 17.41
N GLU A 380 9.49 -3.36 17.34
CA GLU A 380 8.78 -3.21 16.07
C GLU A 380 8.91 -1.78 15.49
N ILE A 381 8.81 -0.75 16.32
CA ILE A 381 8.96 0.65 15.88
C ILE A 381 10.35 0.92 15.30
N LEU A 382 11.41 0.39 15.91
CA LEU A 382 12.80 0.64 15.49
C LEU A 382 13.16 0.06 14.11
N LYS A 383 12.37 -0.87 13.57
CA LYS A 383 12.58 -1.43 12.22
C LYS A 383 12.27 -0.44 11.10
N TYR A 384 11.50 0.61 11.38
CA TYR A 384 10.97 1.52 10.38
C TYR A 384 11.45 2.96 10.58
N ASP A 385 11.70 3.66 9.48
CA ASP A 385 11.98 5.11 9.50
C ASP A 385 10.73 5.89 9.93
N SER A 386 9.57 5.51 9.38
CA SER A 386 8.26 6.14 9.60
C SER A 386 7.29 5.07 10.11
N SER A 387 6.66 5.27 11.28
CA SER A 387 5.61 4.35 11.73
C SER A 387 4.60 4.96 12.70
N ILE A 388 3.51 4.21 12.93
CA ILE A 388 2.49 4.52 13.92
C ILE A 388 2.44 3.41 14.99
N CYS A 389 2.47 3.80 16.26
CA CYS A 389 2.21 2.93 17.39
C CYS A 389 0.79 3.20 17.92
N VAL A 390 -0.04 2.16 17.89
CA VAL A 390 -1.42 2.20 18.38
C VAL A 390 -1.49 1.51 19.73
N ALA A 391 -1.75 2.27 20.78
CA ALA A 391 -1.89 1.73 22.12
C ALA A 391 -2.86 2.56 22.98
N PRO A 392 -3.67 1.90 23.84
CA PRO A 392 -4.64 2.59 24.66
C PRO A 392 -3.98 3.60 25.60
N PRO A 393 -4.74 4.57 26.13
CA PRO A 393 -4.28 5.40 27.23
C PRO A 393 -3.72 4.51 28.34
N GLY A 394 -2.62 4.97 28.93
CA GLY A 394 -2.04 4.26 30.05
C GLY A 394 -1.17 3.04 29.77
N PHE A 395 -1.05 2.63 28.51
CA PHE A 395 -0.01 1.69 28.08
C PHE A 395 1.42 2.23 28.30
N GLY A 396 1.56 3.57 28.37
CA GLY A 396 2.86 4.23 28.50
C GLY A 396 3.42 4.76 27.18
N LYS A 397 2.56 5.23 26.27
CA LYS A 397 2.99 5.80 24.97
C LYS A 397 4.09 6.86 25.09
N THR A 398 3.96 7.76 26.07
CA THR A 398 4.99 8.76 26.38
C THR A 398 6.34 8.13 26.71
N LEU A 399 6.34 7.06 27.50
CA LEU A 399 7.56 6.32 27.85
C LEU A 399 8.16 5.62 26.63
N ILE A 400 7.33 5.04 25.76
CA ILE A 400 7.76 4.45 24.49
C ILE A 400 8.44 5.49 23.62
N GLY A 401 7.80 6.64 23.40
CA GLY A 401 8.40 7.71 22.59
C GLY A 401 9.71 8.23 23.18
N ALA A 402 9.78 8.42 24.50
CA ALA A 402 11.01 8.80 25.20
C ALA A 402 12.12 7.73 25.08
N LYS A 403 11.76 6.44 25.15
CA LYS A 403 12.71 5.34 24.95
C LYS A 403 13.19 5.23 23.51
N ILE A 404 12.32 5.50 22.53
CA ILE A 404 12.72 5.57 21.11
C ILE A 404 13.72 6.72 20.90
N PHE A 405 13.50 7.88 21.53
CA PHE A 405 14.45 8.99 21.53
C PHE A 405 15.81 8.55 22.10
N GLU A 406 15.84 7.88 23.26
CA GLU A 406 17.07 7.34 23.85
C GLU A 406 17.79 6.39 22.88
N GLN A 407 17.08 5.43 22.30
CA GLN A 407 17.65 4.40 21.41
C GLN A 407 18.16 4.97 20.09
N ARG A 408 17.47 5.95 19.52
CA ARG A 408 17.91 6.61 18.28
C ARG A 408 19.04 7.60 18.53
N ALA A 409 19.02 8.29 19.69
CA ALA A 409 20.03 9.26 20.10
C ALA A 409 20.30 10.34 19.04
N VAL A 410 19.23 11.01 18.60
CA VAL A 410 19.24 12.05 17.56
C VAL A 410 18.47 13.29 18.00
N LYS A 411 18.66 14.42 17.30
CA LYS A 411 17.86 15.62 17.54
C LYS A 411 16.38 15.34 17.32
N THR A 412 15.56 15.55 18.36
CA THR A 412 14.16 15.12 18.38
C THR A 412 13.21 16.23 18.81
N LEU A 413 12.17 16.43 18.00
CA LEU A 413 11.02 17.26 18.31
C LEU A 413 9.82 16.39 18.66
N ILE A 414 9.23 16.62 19.82
CA ILE A 414 7.98 16.01 20.24
C ILE A 414 6.85 17.02 20.05
N ILE A 415 5.86 16.63 19.25
CA ILE A 415 4.72 17.47 18.93
C ILE A 415 3.50 16.99 19.71
N VAL A 416 2.86 17.92 20.41
CA VAL A 416 1.66 17.66 21.23
C VAL A 416 0.53 18.62 20.89
N ASN A 417 -0.71 18.26 21.20
CA ASN A 417 -1.87 19.11 20.89
C ASN A 417 -2.14 20.19 21.95
N LYS A 418 -1.62 20.05 23.18
CA LYS A 418 -1.93 20.94 24.30
C LYS A 418 -0.74 21.23 25.21
N ASN A 419 -0.76 22.41 25.83
CA ASN A 419 0.23 22.83 26.82
C ASN A 419 0.33 21.89 28.03
N MET A 420 -0.76 21.23 28.42
CA MET A 420 -0.74 20.27 29.53
C MET A 420 0.02 18.98 29.16
N LEU A 421 -0.15 18.50 27.92
CA LEU A 421 0.63 17.35 27.43
C LEU A 421 2.11 17.71 27.32
N LEU A 422 2.43 18.96 26.94
CA LEU A 422 3.79 19.47 26.94
C LEU A 422 4.43 19.33 28.33
N ASP A 423 3.73 19.78 29.39
CA ASP A 423 4.23 19.64 30.77
C ASP A 423 4.39 18.18 31.19
N GLN A 424 3.46 17.30 30.76
CA GLN A 424 3.54 15.88 31.02
C GLN A 424 4.77 15.25 30.34
N TRP A 425 5.07 15.59 29.10
CA TRP A 425 6.27 15.09 28.41
C TRP A 425 7.54 15.55 29.12
N ILE A 426 7.64 16.83 29.50
CA ILE A 426 8.77 17.34 30.30
C ILE A 426 8.92 16.54 31.59
N SER A 427 7.83 16.33 32.33
CA SER A 427 7.90 15.59 33.60
C SER A 427 8.36 14.15 33.39
N ARG A 428 7.96 13.47 32.30
CA ARG A 428 8.42 12.10 32.01
C ARG A 428 9.92 12.01 31.77
N PHE A 429 10.54 12.96 31.06
CA PHE A 429 11.99 12.94 30.90
C PHE A 429 12.73 13.22 32.21
N VAL A 430 12.18 14.09 33.05
CA VAL A 430 12.74 14.34 34.38
C VAL A 430 12.64 13.09 35.25
N ASP A 431 11.44 12.52 35.37
CA ASP A 431 11.14 11.42 36.29
C ASP A 431 11.83 10.11 35.87
N TYR A 432 11.81 9.76 34.58
CA TYR A 432 12.23 8.43 34.10
C TYR A 432 13.64 8.37 33.50
N PHE A 433 14.21 9.52 33.10
CA PHE A 433 15.49 9.58 32.39
C PHE A 433 16.51 10.51 33.08
N GLY A 434 16.16 11.16 34.19
CA GLY A 434 17.08 12.00 34.96
C GLY A 434 17.48 13.30 34.24
N TYR A 435 16.67 13.79 33.30
CA TYR A 435 16.87 15.12 32.72
C TYR A 435 16.52 16.21 33.74
N LYS A 436 17.20 17.36 33.66
CA LYS A 436 16.74 18.58 34.33
C LYS A 436 15.76 19.29 33.41
N LYS A 437 14.81 20.06 33.97
CA LYS A 437 13.88 20.86 33.15
C LYS A 437 14.60 21.83 32.19
N SER A 438 15.79 22.30 32.56
CA SER A 438 16.65 23.15 31.72
C SER A 438 17.23 22.43 30.50
N ASP A 439 17.33 21.10 30.56
CA ASP A 439 17.92 20.28 29.49
C ASP A 439 16.91 20.06 28.34
N ILE A 440 15.63 20.39 28.55
CA ILE A 440 14.52 20.12 27.63
C ILE A 440 13.96 21.45 27.16
N GLY A 441 14.08 21.74 25.87
CA GLY A 441 13.50 22.95 25.32
C GLY A 441 12.02 22.78 25.01
N PHE A 442 11.31 23.91 24.91
CA PHE A 442 9.89 23.87 24.58
C PHE A 442 9.41 25.09 23.81
N LEU A 443 8.37 24.89 23.00
CA LEU A 443 7.66 25.92 22.28
C LEU A 443 6.15 25.83 22.59
N GLY A 444 5.68 26.75 23.42
CA GLY A 444 4.32 26.78 23.92
C GLY A 444 4.16 27.80 25.02
N LYS A 445 2.92 28.01 25.50
CA LYS A 445 2.62 28.99 26.56
C LYS A 445 3.14 30.41 26.26
N SER A 446 3.13 30.80 24.99
CA SER A 446 3.68 32.08 24.51
C SER A 446 5.17 32.27 24.78
N GLN A 447 5.92 31.18 24.92
CA GLN A 447 7.37 31.19 25.13
C GLN A 447 8.05 30.29 24.10
N ASN A 448 9.25 30.70 23.68
CA ASN A 448 10.16 29.90 22.87
C ASN A 448 11.46 29.72 23.65
N ARG A 449 11.73 28.48 24.06
CA ARG A 449 12.95 28.08 24.78
C ARG A 449 13.57 26.83 24.16
N LEU A 450 13.48 26.71 22.84
CA LEU A 450 13.99 25.56 22.10
C LEU A 450 15.52 25.49 22.21
N ASN A 451 16.07 24.28 22.30
CA ASN A 451 17.51 24.06 22.40
C ASN A 451 18.10 23.22 21.25
N GLY A 452 17.25 22.65 20.39
CA GLY A 452 17.62 21.89 19.20
C GLY A 452 17.98 20.43 19.45
N ASN A 453 18.02 19.96 20.71
CA ASN A 453 18.39 18.58 21.05
C ASN A 453 17.16 17.74 21.35
N ILE A 454 16.44 18.10 22.42
CA ILE A 454 15.17 17.50 22.78
C ILE A 454 14.19 18.61 23.11
N ASP A 455 13.23 18.78 22.20
CA ASP A 455 12.29 19.87 22.25
C ASP A 455 10.86 19.34 22.24
N ILE A 456 9.97 20.02 22.98
CA ILE A 456 8.54 19.71 22.99
C ILE A 456 7.76 20.95 22.56
N ALA A 457 6.97 20.81 21.50
CA ALA A 457 6.22 21.91 20.93
C ALA A 457 4.74 21.59 20.79
N THR A 458 3.89 22.61 21.01
CA THR A 458 2.47 22.48 20.71
C THR A 458 2.21 22.68 19.22
N MET A 459 1.29 21.91 18.64
CA MET A 459 0.84 22.07 17.24
C MET A 459 0.47 23.52 16.92
N GLN A 460 -0.24 24.19 17.83
CA GLN A 460 -0.68 25.59 17.67
C GLN A 460 0.49 26.56 17.55
N SER A 461 1.56 26.35 18.31
CA SER A 461 2.74 27.21 18.26
C SER A 461 3.60 26.91 17.03
N LEU A 462 3.71 25.63 16.64
CA LEU A 462 4.41 25.21 15.42
C LEU A 462 3.72 25.70 14.15
N ASN A 463 2.40 25.83 14.15
CA ASN A 463 1.67 26.33 12.98
C ASN A 463 2.08 27.76 12.57
N ASN A 464 2.65 28.54 13.50
CA ASN A 464 3.18 29.87 13.20
C ASN A 464 4.60 29.83 12.63
N ILE A 465 5.33 28.73 12.80
CA ILE A 465 6.74 28.55 12.37
C ILE A 465 6.94 27.10 11.90
N PRO A 466 6.26 26.66 10.83
CA PRO A 466 6.26 25.24 10.46
C PRO A 466 7.63 24.77 9.95
N GLU A 467 8.43 25.65 9.35
CA GLU A 467 9.80 25.38 8.86
C GLU A 467 10.75 24.90 9.97
N LEU A 468 10.45 25.21 11.23
CA LEU A 468 11.26 24.80 12.38
C LEU A 468 11.47 23.27 12.43
N VAL A 469 10.49 22.49 11.97
CA VAL A 469 10.57 21.03 12.01
C VAL A 469 11.68 20.47 11.10
N GLU A 470 12.16 21.24 10.13
CA GLU A 470 13.22 20.84 9.22
C GLU A 470 14.56 20.56 9.92
N ASN A 471 14.79 21.23 11.06
CA ASN A 471 16.06 21.16 11.79
C ASN A 471 16.24 19.89 12.65
N TYR A 472 15.22 19.02 12.70
CA TYR A 472 15.24 17.82 13.53
C TYR A 472 15.44 16.57 12.70
N THR A 473 16.13 15.60 13.29
CA THR A 473 16.30 14.26 12.69
C THR A 473 15.09 13.37 12.96
N GLN A 474 14.42 13.58 14.09
CA GLN A 474 13.26 12.82 14.50
C GLN A 474 12.10 13.73 14.92
N VAL A 475 10.89 13.37 14.49
CA VAL A 475 9.64 13.89 15.03
C VAL A 475 8.84 12.78 15.70
N ILE A 476 8.32 13.04 16.90
CA ILE A 476 7.35 12.18 17.57
C ILE A 476 6.05 12.97 17.71
N VAL A 477 4.97 12.50 17.10
CA VAL A 477 3.66 13.16 17.18
C VAL A 477 2.78 12.41 18.18
N ASP A 478 2.49 13.04 19.31
CA ASP A 478 1.54 12.53 20.29
C ASP A 478 0.11 12.85 19.87
N GLU A 479 -0.81 11.91 20.12
CA GLU A 479 -2.17 11.91 19.60
C GLU A 479 -2.21 12.23 18.09
N CYS A 480 -1.40 11.48 17.33
CA CYS A 480 -1.19 11.70 15.90
C CYS A 480 -2.44 11.59 15.04
N HIS A 481 -3.53 11.01 15.57
CA HIS A 481 -4.82 10.96 14.91
C HIS A 481 -5.40 12.34 14.55
N HIS A 482 -4.83 13.43 15.06
CA HIS A 482 -5.20 14.78 14.65
C HIS A 482 -4.56 15.27 13.33
N ILE A 483 -3.47 14.63 12.85
CA ILE A 483 -2.68 15.06 11.67
C ILE A 483 -3.51 15.33 10.41
N PRO A 484 -4.57 14.58 10.06
CA PRO A 484 -5.35 14.84 8.85
C PRO A 484 -5.99 16.24 8.74
N ALA A 485 -5.94 17.06 9.80
CA ALA A 485 -6.28 18.48 9.69
C ALA A 485 -5.23 19.22 8.85
N LEU A 486 -5.68 20.05 7.88
CA LEU A 486 -4.81 20.74 6.91
C LEU A 486 -3.60 21.45 7.54
N THR A 487 -3.80 22.21 8.61
CA THR A 487 -2.72 22.93 9.30
C THR A 487 -1.69 21.99 9.93
N PHE A 488 -2.12 20.83 10.41
CA PHE A 488 -1.23 19.87 11.05
C PHE A 488 -0.48 19.03 10.02
N GLU A 489 -1.14 18.70 8.90
CA GLU A 489 -0.50 18.04 7.78
C GLU A 489 0.66 18.90 7.23
N GLN A 490 0.46 20.22 7.08
CA GLN A 490 1.49 21.15 6.60
C GLN A 490 2.76 21.13 7.45
N ILE A 491 2.63 21.06 8.78
CA ILE A 491 3.78 20.95 9.69
C ILE A 491 4.57 19.65 9.40
N VAL A 492 3.87 18.53 9.27
CA VAL A 492 4.52 17.22 9.03
C VAL A 492 5.12 17.13 7.63
N LYS A 493 4.50 17.78 6.63
CA LYS A 493 5.03 17.87 5.27
C LYS A 493 6.38 18.58 5.22
N ASN A 494 6.60 19.62 6.01
CA ASN A 494 7.88 20.33 6.03
C ASN A 494 9.01 19.55 6.73
N PHE A 495 8.73 18.52 7.52
CA PHE A 495 9.77 17.77 8.22
C PHE A 495 10.80 17.21 7.23
N LYS A 496 12.12 17.35 7.46
CA LYS A 496 13.15 16.79 6.55
C LYS A 496 13.96 15.65 7.18
N GLY A 497 13.70 15.35 8.46
CA GLY A 497 14.44 14.35 9.19
C GLY A 497 14.15 12.92 8.76
N LYS A 498 15.06 12.03 9.16
CA LYS A 498 14.99 10.60 8.84
C LYS A 498 13.79 9.89 9.47
N TYR A 499 13.43 10.26 10.70
CA TYR A 499 12.58 9.45 11.55
C TYR A 499 11.27 10.13 11.95
N ILE A 500 10.13 9.45 11.79
CA ILE A 500 8.86 9.95 12.32
C ILE A 500 8.06 8.85 13.03
N LEU A 501 7.49 9.19 14.19
CA LEU A 501 6.69 8.26 14.99
C LEU A 501 5.36 8.91 15.38
N GLY A 502 4.26 8.28 14.98
CA GLY A 502 2.93 8.60 15.50
C GLY A 502 2.60 7.78 16.73
N LEU A 503 2.10 8.43 17.78
CA LEU A 503 1.54 7.78 18.96
C LEU A 503 0.04 8.09 19.02
N SER A 504 -0.82 7.06 19.03
CA SER A 504 -2.27 7.26 19.16
C SER A 504 -2.94 6.09 19.85
N ALA A 505 -4.10 6.32 20.46
CA ALA A 505 -4.99 5.24 20.91
C ALA A 505 -5.86 4.69 19.78
N THR A 506 -6.19 5.51 18.78
CA THR A 506 -7.08 5.15 17.68
C THR A 506 -6.64 5.89 16.41
N PRO A 507 -6.07 5.21 15.42
CA PRO A 507 -5.71 5.85 14.15
C PRO A 507 -6.95 6.14 13.29
N ASN A 508 -7.98 5.31 13.39
CA ASN A 508 -9.20 5.43 12.59
C ASN A 508 -10.05 6.62 13.08
N ARG A 509 -10.49 7.47 12.15
CA ARG A 509 -11.30 8.65 12.43
C ARG A 509 -12.72 8.51 11.86
N LYS A 510 -13.63 9.37 12.34
CA LYS A 510 -15.02 9.45 11.86
C LYS A 510 -15.13 10.06 10.45
N ASP A 511 -14.17 10.89 10.06
CA ASP A 511 -14.17 11.62 8.78
C ASP A 511 -13.57 10.82 7.61
N GLU A 512 -13.11 9.58 7.85
CA GLU A 512 -12.48 8.71 6.83
C GLU A 512 -11.24 9.35 6.16
N LEU A 513 -10.60 10.33 6.83
CA LEU A 513 -9.36 10.98 6.37
C LEU A 513 -8.10 10.32 6.94
N ASP A 514 -8.22 9.14 7.55
CA ASP A 514 -7.10 8.33 8.02
C ASP A 514 -6.07 7.95 6.92
N PRO A 515 -6.39 7.88 5.60
CA PRO A 515 -5.35 7.72 4.58
C PRO A 515 -4.24 8.78 4.64
N ILE A 516 -4.56 10.03 4.99
CA ILE A 516 -3.56 11.11 5.16
C ILE A 516 -2.59 10.76 6.29
N LEU A 517 -3.10 10.18 7.39
CA LEU A 517 -2.29 9.78 8.53
C LEU A 517 -1.21 8.76 8.10
N TYR A 518 -1.62 7.72 7.38
CA TYR A 518 -0.69 6.68 6.91
C TYR A 518 0.26 7.20 5.82
N GLN A 519 -0.21 8.10 4.95
CA GLN A 519 0.63 8.75 3.95
C GLN A 519 1.76 9.56 4.59
N GLN A 520 1.50 10.29 5.68
CA GLN A 520 2.52 11.13 6.32
C GLN A 520 3.40 10.36 7.32
N LEU A 521 2.82 9.43 8.09
CA LEU A 521 3.52 8.74 9.19
C LEU A 521 3.95 7.31 8.89
N GLY A 522 3.49 6.71 7.82
CA GLY A 522 3.71 5.30 7.52
C GLY A 522 2.66 4.37 8.14
N ASN A 523 2.90 3.06 7.99
CA ASN A 523 1.99 2.03 8.47
C ASN A 523 2.05 1.87 10.00
N ILE A 524 1.06 1.17 10.54
CA ILE A 524 1.06 0.76 11.94
C ILE A 524 2.16 -0.29 12.14
N SER A 525 3.20 0.03 12.91
CA SER A 525 4.28 -0.91 13.25
C SER A 525 3.91 -1.76 14.45
N TYR A 526 3.10 -1.24 15.37
CA TYR A 526 2.64 -1.95 16.54
C TYR A 526 1.21 -1.54 16.92
N GLU A 527 0.37 -2.53 17.21
CA GLU A 527 -0.98 -2.34 17.75
C GLU A 527 -1.16 -3.23 18.99
N TYR A 528 -1.36 -2.60 20.14
CA TYR A 528 -1.63 -3.33 21.37
C TYR A 528 -3.04 -3.91 21.36
N LYS A 529 -3.14 -5.25 21.37
CA LYS A 529 -4.40 -5.98 21.52
C LYS A 529 -4.55 -6.44 22.96
N LYS A 530 -5.42 -5.78 23.73
CA LYS A 530 -5.61 -6.10 25.16
C LYS A 530 -6.04 -7.57 25.32
N PRO A 531 -5.27 -8.40 26.05
CA PRO A 531 -5.67 -9.78 26.32
C PRO A 531 -6.97 -9.79 27.15
N LYS A 532 -7.80 -10.82 26.93
CA LYS A 532 -9.11 -11.00 27.60
C LYS A 532 -8.93 -11.40 29.07
N THR A 533 -8.45 -10.50 29.92
CA THR A 533 -8.08 -10.85 31.30
C THR A 533 -9.04 -10.35 32.38
N HIS A 534 -9.92 -9.38 32.10
CA HIS A 534 -10.87 -8.84 33.09
C HIS A 534 -12.27 -8.58 32.51
N THR A 535 -13.31 -8.91 33.28
CA THR A 535 -14.72 -8.61 32.95
C THR A 535 -15.06 -7.18 33.35
N ASN A 536 -14.81 -6.22 32.45
CA ASN A 536 -15.40 -4.90 32.59
C ASN A 536 -16.92 -5.02 32.43
N ARG A 537 -17.69 -4.29 33.25
CA ARG A 537 -19.16 -4.35 33.23
C ARG A 537 -19.74 -3.11 32.56
N LEU A 538 -20.68 -3.31 31.65
CA LEU A 538 -21.51 -2.26 31.09
C LEU A 538 -22.91 -2.32 31.73
N LEU A 539 -23.30 -1.26 32.41
CA LEU A 539 -24.66 -1.07 32.89
C LEU A 539 -25.39 -0.12 31.93
N VAL A 540 -26.44 -0.63 31.28
CA VAL A 540 -27.25 0.14 30.34
C VAL A 540 -28.56 0.52 31.01
N ILE A 541 -28.81 1.81 31.14
CA ILE A 541 -30.01 2.34 31.79
C ILE A 541 -30.94 2.89 30.72
N LYS A 542 -32.09 2.25 30.53
CA LYS A 542 -33.10 2.74 29.59
C LYS A 542 -33.80 3.96 30.19
N THR A 543 -33.97 4.98 29.36
CA THR A 543 -34.67 6.22 29.72
C THR A 543 -35.96 6.34 28.92
N GLU A 544 -36.96 7.00 29.49
CA GLU A 544 -38.22 7.29 28.78
C GLU A 544 -38.17 8.58 27.94
N PHE A 545 -36.99 9.21 27.83
CA PHE A 545 -36.77 10.46 27.08
C PHE A 545 -37.27 10.37 25.63
N THR A 546 -38.04 11.38 25.24
CA THR A 546 -38.51 11.61 23.88
C THR A 546 -38.16 13.04 23.46
N SER A 547 -38.02 13.25 22.15
CA SER A 547 -37.74 14.57 21.57
C SER A 547 -38.44 14.65 20.22
N SER A 548 -39.05 15.80 19.94
CA SER A 548 -39.67 16.11 18.64
C SER A 548 -38.71 16.84 17.70
N ALA A 549 -37.49 17.15 18.14
CA ALA A 549 -36.50 17.84 17.34
C ALA A 549 -35.97 16.99 16.17
N ASP A 550 -35.67 17.67 15.07
CA ASP A 550 -35.27 17.09 13.79
C ASP A 550 -33.74 17.00 13.60
N ASN A 551 -32.97 17.66 14.47
CA ASN A 551 -31.51 17.72 14.39
C ASN A 551 -30.86 17.37 15.72
N TYR A 552 -29.65 16.79 15.65
CA TYR A 552 -28.93 16.29 16.81
C TYR A 552 -28.66 17.35 17.88
N ALA A 553 -28.35 18.60 17.48
CA ALA A 553 -28.01 19.65 18.42
C ALA A 553 -29.21 20.03 19.30
N ALA A 554 -30.40 20.16 18.69
CA ALA A 554 -31.65 20.43 19.39
C ALA A 554 -32.06 19.24 20.28
N ILE A 555 -31.95 18.00 19.78
CA ILE A 555 -32.22 16.79 20.58
C ILE A 555 -31.35 16.77 21.85
N ILE A 556 -30.05 17.09 21.74
CA ILE A 556 -29.15 17.12 22.89
C ILE A 556 -29.52 18.24 23.87
N ASN A 557 -29.97 19.40 23.39
CA ASN A 557 -30.40 20.49 24.27
C ASN A 557 -31.66 20.10 25.07
N GLU A 558 -32.65 19.51 24.42
CA GLU A 558 -33.85 18.95 25.08
C GLU A 558 -33.49 17.85 26.09
N LEU A 559 -32.57 16.95 25.72
CA LEU A 559 -32.09 15.85 26.57
C LEU A 559 -31.43 16.35 27.86
N VAL A 560 -30.59 17.37 27.74
CA VAL A 560 -29.90 17.99 28.88
C VAL A 560 -30.87 18.66 29.85
N SER A 561 -31.98 19.17 29.32
CA SER A 561 -32.98 19.92 30.08
C SER A 561 -34.07 19.02 30.68
N ASN A 562 -34.06 17.72 30.38
CA ASN A 562 -35.09 16.79 30.82
C ASN A 562 -34.91 16.39 32.30
N GLU A 563 -35.81 16.86 33.16
CA GLU A 563 -35.73 16.64 34.60
C GLU A 563 -35.81 15.17 35.00
N ASP A 564 -36.71 14.39 34.41
CA ASP A 564 -36.88 12.97 34.75
C ASP A 564 -35.59 12.18 34.49
N ARG A 565 -34.94 12.43 33.35
CA ARG A 565 -33.67 11.83 32.99
C ARG A 565 -32.54 12.28 33.91
N ASN A 566 -32.49 13.57 34.28
CA ASN A 566 -31.49 14.09 35.21
C ASN A 566 -31.66 13.48 36.61
N ARG A 567 -32.90 13.31 37.08
CA ARG A 567 -33.19 12.58 38.34
C ARG A 567 -32.80 11.11 38.24
N GLN A 568 -33.00 10.47 37.09
CA GLN A 568 -32.55 9.10 36.86
C GLN A 568 -31.02 8.99 36.92
N ILE A 569 -30.28 9.95 36.35
CA ILE A 569 -28.81 10.03 36.47
C ILE A 569 -28.38 10.12 37.94
N VAL A 570 -28.97 11.03 38.72
CA VAL A 570 -28.62 11.20 40.13
C VAL A 570 -28.98 9.98 40.96
N LYS A 571 -30.12 9.33 40.68
CA LYS A 571 -30.48 8.04 41.30
C LYS A 571 -29.42 6.99 41.04
N THR A 572 -28.91 6.87 39.82
CA THR A 572 -27.84 5.93 39.49
C THR A 572 -26.52 6.26 40.20
N ILE A 573 -26.20 7.55 40.37
CA ILE A 573 -25.03 7.97 41.17
C ILE A 573 -25.19 7.47 42.61
N LYS A 574 -26.38 7.66 43.22
CA LYS A 574 -26.67 7.19 44.58
C LYS A 574 -26.54 5.67 44.71
N GLU A 575 -27.07 4.91 43.75
CA GLU A 575 -26.96 3.44 43.72
C GLU A 575 -25.51 2.94 43.61
N ASN A 576 -24.58 3.79 43.18
CA ASN A 576 -23.17 3.46 42.99
C ASN A 576 -22.22 4.32 43.84
N ILE A 577 -22.72 4.97 44.90
CA ILE A 577 -21.99 6.02 45.64
C ILE A 577 -20.68 5.54 46.28
N ASP A 578 -20.58 4.25 46.60
CA ASP A 578 -19.36 3.61 47.14
C ASP A 578 -18.24 3.51 46.10
N ARG A 579 -18.55 3.68 44.82
CA ARG A 579 -17.60 3.62 43.73
C ARG A 579 -16.95 5.00 43.49
N LYS A 580 -15.82 4.98 42.77
CA LYS A 580 -15.10 6.20 42.38
C LYS A 580 -15.52 6.59 40.97
N ILE A 581 -16.43 7.55 40.89
CA ILE A 581 -17.23 7.90 39.72
C ILE A 581 -16.70 9.14 38.99
N LEU A 582 -16.57 9.01 37.68
CA LEU A 582 -16.47 10.12 36.74
C LEU A 582 -17.78 10.28 35.97
N LEU A 583 -18.46 11.41 36.10
CA LEU A 583 -19.60 11.77 35.25
C LEU A 583 -19.14 12.69 34.13
N LEU A 584 -19.40 12.28 32.89
CA LEU A 584 -19.08 13.04 31.69
C LEU A 584 -20.33 13.59 31.00
N SER A 585 -20.29 14.88 30.68
CA SER A 585 -21.27 15.57 29.84
C SER A 585 -20.58 16.42 28.77
N ASP A 586 -21.15 16.50 27.58
CA ASP A 586 -20.68 17.42 26.53
C ASP A 586 -21.13 18.88 26.73
N ARG A 587 -22.07 19.14 27.67
CA ARG A 587 -22.64 20.49 27.93
C ARG A 587 -22.37 20.94 29.36
N ILE A 588 -21.89 22.18 29.52
CA ILE A 588 -21.67 22.81 30.83
C ILE A 588 -23.01 23.04 31.54
N GLU A 589 -24.05 23.48 30.81
CA GLU A 589 -25.40 23.67 31.34
C GLU A 589 -25.94 22.41 32.01
N HIS A 590 -25.70 21.24 31.42
CA HIS A 590 -26.09 19.96 32.00
C HIS A 590 -25.36 19.67 33.32
N LEU A 591 -24.06 19.97 33.38
CA LEU A 591 -23.30 19.82 34.61
C LEU A 591 -23.89 20.72 35.69
N ASN A 592 -24.17 21.99 35.38
CA ASN A 592 -24.79 22.93 36.34
C ASN A 592 -26.15 22.42 36.85
N LEU A 593 -26.99 21.85 35.99
CA LEU A 593 -28.27 21.24 36.40
C LEU A 593 -28.05 20.05 37.34
N LEU A 594 -27.15 19.14 37.00
CA LEU A 594 -26.82 18.00 37.83
C LEU A 594 -26.19 18.42 39.17
N GLU A 595 -25.33 19.44 39.17
CA GLU A 595 -24.74 20.02 40.39
C GLU A 595 -25.81 20.54 41.35
N ASN A 596 -26.85 21.22 40.84
CA ASN A 596 -27.95 21.71 41.67
C ASN A 596 -28.71 20.55 42.32
N ILE A 597 -29.07 19.52 41.54
CA ILE A 597 -29.76 18.34 42.07
C ILE A 597 -28.87 17.59 43.09
N LEU A 598 -27.56 17.47 42.84
CA LEU A 598 -26.62 16.85 43.79
C LEU A 598 -26.49 17.63 45.10
N LYS A 599 -26.51 18.98 45.05
CA LYS A 599 -26.50 19.85 46.23
C LYS A 599 -27.78 19.69 47.05
N GLU A 600 -28.94 19.69 46.39
CA GLU A 600 -30.24 19.45 47.05
C GLU A 600 -30.27 18.11 47.78
N GLU A 601 -29.66 17.10 47.17
CA GLU A 601 -29.57 15.73 47.68
C GLU A 601 -28.39 15.51 48.66
N LYS A 602 -27.63 16.57 48.98
CA LYS A 602 -26.46 16.57 49.89
C LYS A 602 -25.38 15.54 49.52
N ILE A 603 -25.11 15.39 48.22
CA ILE A 603 -24.04 14.51 47.72
C ILE A 603 -22.79 15.34 47.45
N ASP A 604 -21.67 14.95 48.07
CA ASP A 604 -20.38 15.59 47.84
C ASP A 604 -19.84 15.28 46.43
N PHE A 605 -19.43 16.32 45.71
CA PHE A 605 -18.81 16.21 44.39
C PHE A 605 -17.75 17.28 44.15
N VAL A 606 -16.93 17.08 43.12
CA VAL A 606 -16.03 18.10 42.59
C VAL A 606 -16.28 18.26 41.10
N SER A 607 -16.51 19.50 40.63
CA SER A 607 -16.69 19.78 39.21
C SER A 607 -15.43 20.40 38.59
N VAL A 608 -15.12 19.98 37.37
CA VAL A 608 -14.00 20.51 36.59
C VAL A 608 -14.41 20.71 35.14
N HIS A 609 -14.55 21.98 34.74
CA HIS A 609 -14.91 22.36 33.37
C HIS A 609 -14.32 23.71 32.97
N GLY A 610 -14.22 23.95 31.67
CA GLY A 610 -13.46 25.07 31.09
C GLY A 610 -13.97 26.48 31.40
N SER A 611 -15.16 26.64 31.99
CA SER A 611 -15.66 27.95 32.43
C SER A 611 -15.16 28.37 33.82
N GLN A 612 -14.52 27.47 34.59
CA GLN A 612 -13.92 27.82 35.88
C GLN A 612 -12.63 28.63 35.69
N ASN A 613 -12.34 29.55 36.61
CA ASN A 613 -11.11 30.36 36.53
C ASN A 613 -9.86 29.52 36.87
N LYS A 614 -8.65 29.99 36.51
CA LYS A 614 -7.39 29.23 36.71
C LYS A 614 -7.10 28.88 38.18
N LYS A 615 -7.47 29.73 39.15
CA LYS A 615 -7.24 29.45 40.57
C LYS A 615 -8.15 28.32 41.06
N GLU A 616 -9.42 28.41 40.71
CA GLU A 616 -10.46 27.43 41.04
C GLU A 616 -10.18 26.06 40.40
N GLN A 617 -9.72 26.03 39.14
CA GLN A 617 -9.27 24.78 38.51
C GLN A 617 -8.12 24.12 39.26
N VAL A 618 -7.14 24.89 39.75
CA VAL A 618 -6.00 24.35 40.50
C VAL A 618 -6.44 23.79 41.86
N GLU A 619 -7.34 24.48 42.56
CA GLU A 619 -7.89 24.02 43.84
C GLU A 619 -8.77 22.78 43.67
N ASN A 620 -9.68 22.79 42.71
CA ASN A 620 -10.53 21.64 42.40
C ASN A 620 -9.66 20.45 41.98
N MET A 621 -8.60 20.66 41.20
CA MET A 621 -7.68 19.58 40.82
C MET A 621 -6.95 18.94 42.02
N LYS A 622 -6.71 19.70 43.10
CA LYS A 622 -6.19 19.11 44.35
C LYS A 622 -7.25 18.23 45.01
N LYS A 623 -8.51 18.69 45.07
CA LYS A 623 -9.65 17.96 45.67
C LYS A 623 -10.04 16.71 44.86
N VAL A 624 -9.87 16.74 43.54
CA VAL A 624 -10.16 15.63 42.63
C VAL A 624 -9.38 14.36 43.00
N LYS A 625 -8.15 14.49 43.49
CA LYS A 625 -7.33 13.33 43.88
C LYS A 625 -7.94 12.49 45.01
N THR A 626 -8.79 13.09 45.82
CA THR A 626 -9.42 12.43 46.98
C THR A 626 -10.93 12.25 46.81
N SER A 627 -11.56 12.98 45.89
CA SER A 627 -13.02 12.91 45.66
C SER A 627 -13.46 11.54 45.11
N SER A 628 -14.62 11.08 45.56
CA SER A 628 -15.32 9.89 45.03
C SER A 628 -16.18 10.21 43.81
N LEU A 629 -16.65 11.44 43.64
CA LEU A 629 -17.52 11.86 42.54
C LEU A 629 -16.94 13.10 41.86
N ILE A 630 -16.70 12.99 40.56
CA ILE A 630 -16.15 14.05 39.73
C ILE A 630 -17.07 14.30 38.55
N LEU A 631 -17.46 15.56 38.36
CA LEU A 631 -18.23 16.01 37.20
C LEU A 631 -17.27 16.73 36.25
N ALA A 632 -17.20 16.31 35.00
CA ALA A 632 -16.32 16.94 34.03
C ALA A 632 -16.95 17.06 32.65
N THR A 633 -16.51 18.07 31.89
CA THR A 633 -16.83 18.08 30.47
C THR A 633 -16.01 17.02 29.74
N SER A 634 -16.65 16.34 28.79
CA SER A 634 -16.00 15.35 27.94
C SER A 634 -14.75 15.92 27.23
N SER A 635 -14.77 17.20 26.81
CA SER A 635 -13.60 17.86 26.19
C SER A 635 -12.43 17.94 27.17
N PHE A 636 -12.68 18.44 28.38
CA PHE A 636 -11.66 18.60 29.40
C PHE A 636 -11.01 17.27 29.81
N PHE A 637 -11.81 16.23 30.05
CA PHE A 637 -11.28 14.91 30.38
C PHE A 637 -10.60 14.23 29.18
N GLY A 638 -11.05 14.45 27.95
CA GLY A 638 -10.54 13.79 26.75
C GLY A 638 -9.11 14.16 26.36
N GLU A 639 -8.54 15.24 26.89
CA GLU A 639 -7.35 15.86 26.31
C GLU A 639 -6.08 15.81 27.18
N GLY A 640 -5.96 14.77 28.02
CA GLY A 640 -4.70 14.36 28.67
C GLY A 640 -4.72 14.19 30.19
N ILE A 641 -5.88 14.34 30.84
CA ILE A 641 -6.01 14.13 32.30
C ILE A 641 -6.39 12.68 32.57
N ASP A 642 -5.74 12.09 33.58
CA ASP A 642 -5.93 10.71 34.03
C ASP A 642 -6.11 10.72 35.56
N PHE A 643 -7.08 9.96 36.05
CA PHE A 643 -7.41 9.86 37.47
C PHE A 643 -7.37 8.37 37.88
N PRO A 644 -6.19 7.88 38.32
CA PRO A 644 -5.94 6.45 38.49
C PRO A 644 -6.86 5.75 39.51
N HIS A 645 -7.45 6.51 40.44
CA HIS A 645 -8.32 5.99 41.50
C HIS A 645 -9.77 5.76 41.04
N LEU A 646 -10.16 6.27 39.87
CA LEU A 646 -11.52 6.13 39.36
C LEU A 646 -11.73 4.75 38.74
N ASN A 647 -12.84 4.11 39.08
CA ASN A 647 -13.20 2.77 38.61
C ASN A 647 -14.60 2.71 37.97
N THR A 648 -15.27 3.87 37.86
CA THR A 648 -16.62 3.99 37.30
C THR A 648 -16.71 5.22 36.42
N ILE A 649 -17.36 5.08 35.27
CA ILE A 649 -17.65 6.18 34.36
C ILE A 649 -19.12 6.21 33.98
N ILE A 650 -19.71 7.39 34.00
CA ILE A 650 -21.11 7.64 33.66
C ILE A 650 -21.15 8.59 32.47
N PHE A 651 -21.79 8.17 31.38
CA PHE A 651 -22.00 9.00 30.20
C PHE A 651 -23.37 9.68 30.29
N ALA A 652 -23.40 10.90 30.83
CA ALA A 652 -24.63 11.66 30.98
C ALA A 652 -25.18 12.13 29.62
N THR A 653 -24.31 12.35 28.62
CA THR A 653 -24.68 12.62 27.24
C THR A 653 -24.20 11.51 26.28
N PRO A 654 -24.95 11.20 25.20
CA PRO A 654 -24.54 10.19 24.22
C PRO A 654 -23.21 10.54 23.53
N ILE A 655 -22.24 9.61 23.54
CA ILE A 655 -20.99 9.78 22.76
C ILE A 655 -21.21 9.33 21.32
N SER A 656 -20.91 10.21 20.36
CA SER A 656 -21.14 9.97 18.94
C SER A 656 -20.00 9.24 18.20
N PHE A 657 -18.80 9.17 18.79
CA PHE A 657 -17.61 8.53 18.19
C PHE A 657 -16.97 7.51 19.14
N TYR A 658 -16.83 6.26 18.67
CA TYR A 658 -16.32 5.14 19.49
C TYR A 658 -14.84 5.31 19.88
N GLY A 659 -14.01 6.00 19.08
CA GLY A 659 -12.61 6.22 19.46
C GLY A 659 -12.47 7.12 20.70
N ARG A 660 -13.35 8.11 20.83
CA ARG A 660 -13.46 8.95 22.04
C ARG A 660 -13.88 8.12 23.25
N LEU A 661 -14.80 7.17 23.04
CA LEU A 661 -15.21 6.22 24.08
C LEU A 661 -14.04 5.33 24.53
N ILE A 662 -13.25 4.76 23.61
CA ILE A 662 -12.04 3.99 23.92
C ILE A 662 -11.05 4.82 24.74
N GLN A 663 -10.84 6.09 24.37
CA GLN A 663 -9.97 7.01 25.12
C GLN A 663 -10.46 7.23 26.55
N TYR A 664 -11.77 7.37 26.77
CA TYR A 664 -12.33 7.55 28.11
C TYR A 664 -12.24 6.29 28.97
N LEU A 665 -12.67 5.15 28.42
CA LEU A 665 -12.63 3.87 29.10
C LEU A 665 -11.19 3.47 29.45
N GLY A 666 -10.21 3.83 28.61
CA GLY A 666 -8.79 3.56 28.86
C GLY A 666 -8.15 4.43 29.96
N ARG A 667 -8.83 5.48 30.44
CA ARG A 667 -8.33 6.41 31.48
C ARG A 667 -8.92 6.16 32.86
N ILE A 668 -9.67 5.06 33.04
CA ILE A 668 -10.16 4.62 34.34
C ILE A 668 -9.65 3.20 34.64
N GLY A 669 -9.64 2.81 35.91
CA GLY A 669 -9.39 1.45 36.35
C GLY A 669 -7.95 0.97 36.18
N ARG A 670 -6.99 1.70 36.78
CA ARG A 670 -5.60 1.26 36.83
C ARG A 670 -5.43 0.09 37.83
N GLY A 671 -4.49 -0.80 37.55
CA GLY A 671 -4.12 -1.87 38.49
C GLY A 671 -5.11 -3.04 38.59
N ASN A 672 -5.76 -3.42 37.48
CA ASN A 672 -6.73 -4.55 37.41
C ASN A 672 -7.99 -4.37 38.27
N GLN A 673 -8.40 -3.13 38.53
CA GLN A 673 -9.68 -2.85 39.18
C GLN A 673 -10.86 -3.23 38.26
N GLU A 674 -11.93 -3.77 38.85
CA GLU A 674 -13.19 -3.99 38.13
C GLU A 674 -13.79 -2.64 37.71
N CYS A 675 -13.87 -2.41 36.39
CA CYS A 675 -14.39 -1.16 35.83
C CYS A 675 -15.88 -1.28 35.52
N LEU A 676 -16.63 -0.23 35.86
CA LEU A 676 -18.05 -0.10 35.51
C LEU A 676 -18.24 1.09 34.55
N ALA A 677 -18.84 0.85 33.40
CA ALA A 677 -19.33 1.90 32.52
C ALA A 677 -20.86 1.93 32.60
N ILE A 678 -21.42 3.12 32.79
CA ILE A 678 -22.86 3.35 32.83
C ILE A 678 -23.26 4.23 31.64
N ASP A 679 -24.14 3.71 30.79
CA ASP A 679 -24.62 4.38 29.58
C ASP A 679 -26.15 4.49 29.61
N PHE A 680 -26.66 5.68 29.32
CA PHE A 680 -28.09 5.94 29.26
C PHE A 680 -28.58 5.71 27.82
N LEU A 681 -29.52 4.77 27.65
CA LEU A 681 -30.10 4.39 26.39
C LEU A 681 -31.44 5.10 26.17
N ASP A 682 -31.39 6.16 25.37
CA ASP A 682 -32.55 6.93 24.92
C ASP A 682 -33.23 6.24 23.69
N SER A 683 -33.78 5.04 23.88
CA SER A 683 -34.22 4.16 22.77
C SER A 683 -35.41 4.69 21.96
N LYS A 684 -36.22 5.59 22.53
CA LYS A 684 -37.40 6.18 21.85
C LYS A 684 -37.03 7.24 20.81
N ASN A 685 -35.77 7.67 20.76
CA ASN A 685 -35.25 8.54 19.70
C ASN A 685 -34.35 7.74 18.74
N ALA A 686 -34.72 7.68 17.46
CA ALA A 686 -34.01 6.88 16.45
C ALA A 686 -32.54 7.31 16.28
N MET A 687 -32.25 8.61 16.37
CA MET A 687 -30.90 9.15 16.23
C MET A 687 -30.02 8.75 17.42
N LEU A 688 -30.52 8.88 18.64
CA LEU A 688 -29.78 8.49 19.85
C LEU A 688 -29.57 6.97 19.91
N ASN A 689 -30.57 6.17 19.54
CA ASN A 689 -30.42 4.71 19.43
C ASN A 689 -29.36 4.31 18.40
N SER A 690 -29.30 5.00 17.25
CA SER A 690 -28.23 4.80 16.26
C SER A 690 -26.84 5.13 16.82
N THR A 691 -26.71 6.20 17.62
CA THR A 691 -25.43 6.50 18.30
C THR A 691 -25.03 5.43 19.32
N TYR A 692 -25.99 4.87 20.06
CA TYR A 692 -25.74 3.79 21.03
C TYR A 692 -25.20 2.53 20.34
N LYS A 693 -25.77 2.13 19.20
CA LYS A 693 -25.24 1.00 18.39
C LYS A 693 -23.77 1.19 18.02
N LYS A 694 -23.35 2.43 17.72
CA LYS A 694 -21.94 2.75 17.44
C LYS A 694 -21.05 2.66 18.69
N ARG A 695 -21.58 2.99 19.88
CA ARG A 695 -20.86 2.87 21.16
C ARG A 695 -20.63 1.42 21.56
N LEU A 696 -21.57 0.52 21.27
CA LEU A 696 -21.42 -0.92 21.53
C LEU A 696 -20.12 -1.50 20.95
N GLU A 697 -19.72 -1.07 19.76
CA GLU A 697 -18.45 -1.50 19.16
C GLU A 697 -17.23 -1.04 19.99
N GLY A 698 -17.27 0.17 20.57
CA GLY A 698 -16.22 0.66 21.46
C GLY A 698 -16.18 -0.07 22.81
N TYR A 699 -17.34 -0.41 23.38
CA TYR A 699 -17.41 -1.25 24.59
C TYR A 699 -16.84 -2.64 24.34
N LYS A 700 -17.20 -3.28 23.22
CA LYS A 700 -16.66 -4.58 22.80
C LYS A 700 -15.14 -4.52 22.63
N ALA A 701 -14.61 -3.47 21.99
CA ALA A 701 -13.16 -3.29 21.80
C ALA A 701 -12.39 -3.18 23.13
N MET A 702 -13.06 -2.67 24.18
CA MET A 702 -12.50 -2.54 25.53
C MET A 702 -12.92 -3.67 26.48
N HIS A 703 -13.52 -4.74 25.95
CA HIS A 703 -14.01 -5.93 26.67
C HIS A 703 -15.03 -5.64 27.78
N TYR A 704 -15.87 -4.61 27.62
CA TYR A 704 -17.04 -4.39 28.46
C TYR A 704 -18.18 -5.32 28.03
N LYS A 705 -18.84 -5.97 29.01
CA LYS A 705 -19.95 -6.91 28.81
C LYS A 705 -21.26 -6.39 29.36
#